data_AF-A0A935WCP6-F1
#
_entry.id   AF-A0A935WCP6-F1
#
_cell.length_a   1.000
_cell.length_b   1.000
_cell.length_c   1.000
_cell.angle_alpha   90.00
_cell.angle_beta   90.00
_cell.angle_gamma   90.00
#
_symmetry.space_group_name_H-M   'P 1'
#
loop_
_entity.id
_entity.type
_entity.pdbx_description
1 polymer ?
#
loop_
_entity_poly.entity_id
_entity_poly.type
_entity_poly.pdbx_seq_one_letter_code
_entity_poly.pdbx_strand_id
1 'polypeptide(L)'
;MSRGVAAGKLLYAILFVVLLPLALAGWARATADLVPLFPVHAPVPGLALVAAGLLLLLAGMAGLLVHGHGLPMNAFPPPVLVRRGVFRWLRNPIYLGFGLAVAGVAIATGSASGLWLVAPVTALAAAALVFGYERHDLARRFGPDALAPPLLSLPRGDVELPTAPQRAAVYAWVLLPWLLCYLAVQALGRPPDAVSTMLPLERGWPVWQWAELLYASAYAFVPLAPLLIATQRDLRRFAVRGLLAIVVVTLCWLTIPVVADNRPFIPAHPVGEFLAFEQRTSRGVAVFPAFHVLWALLAAQAIADGARARGRTGWAVAAWGWGLLIAVSCLTTAAHSLVDVTGAVLLFLLLRDLDATWAAIRRRTEQLANSWREWRAGPVRLLSYAPWPALAAGLGLLVAGMAAGRAQFAAICWIGACILAGAGLWAQYLEGSSHLLRPFGWYGGMVGAVVGALTASLAGAPLLAITAAFCLAAPLIQVLGRLRCLVQGCCHGGPAPAHVGIRYTHRRSRVTQHAHLAGIPIHATPLYSIAGNLLIAAILLRLRVLGAPDVLVVGSYFMLGGLARFVEEGYRAEPQTPVVAGLHLYQWLALASLLLGMAVTLLPPRTASVGFTPPWPGLLLAALGMALLFGVAMGVDFPRSNRRYSRLAPAD
;
A
#
# COMPACT_ATOMS: atom_id res chain seq x y z
N MET A 1 -8.64 23.16 -36.08
CA MET A 1 -9.03 22.53 -34.79
C MET A 1 -10.45 22.99 -34.47
N SER A 2 -11.39 22.10 -34.15
CA SER A 2 -12.75 22.54 -33.79
C SER A 2 -12.72 23.39 -32.51
N ARG A 3 -13.60 24.39 -32.39
CA ARG A 3 -13.66 25.30 -31.22
C ARG A 3 -13.76 24.52 -29.88
N GLY A 4 -14.45 23.38 -29.88
CA GLY A 4 -14.60 22.52 -28.71
C GLY A 4 -13.30 21.87 -28.22
N VAL A 5 -12.40 21.46 -29.13
CA VAL A 5 -11.10 20.86 -28.74
C VAL A 5 -10.17 21.91 -28.14
N ALA A 6 -10.21 23.15 -28.64
CA ALA A 6 -9.43 24.25 -28.07
C ALA A 6 -9.91 24.60 -26.65
N ALA A 7 -11.23 24.70 -26.45
CA ALA A 7 -11.82 24.94 -25.14
C ALA A 7 -11.47 23.82 -24.13
N GLY A 8 -11.55 22.55 -24.55
CA GLY A 8 -11.20 21.41 -23.68
C GLY A 8 -9.73 21.44 -23.22
N LYS A 9 -8.80 21.78 -24.11
CA LYS A 9 -7.38 21.94 -23.76
C LYS A 9 -7.14 23.09 -22.77
N LEU A 10 -7.83 24.22 -22.96
CA LEU A 10 -7.74 25.37 -22.06
C LEU A 10 -8.28 25.03 -20.67
N LEU A 11 -9.46 24.41 -20.58
CA LEU A 11 -10.05 23.99 -19.31
C LEU A 11 -9.14 23.00 -18.56
N TYR A 12 -8.54 22.06 -19.28
CA TYR A 12 -7.57 21.13 -18.71
C TYR A 12 -6.34 21.87 -18.16
N ALA A 13 -5.78 22.83 -18.91
CA ALA A 13 -4.67 23.64 -18.43
C ALA A 13 -5.02 24.43 -17.16
N ILE A 14 -6.18 25.10 -17.14
CA ILE A 14 -6.68 25.84 -15.98
C ILE A 14 -6.83 24.92 -14.77
N LEU A 15 -7.39 23.72 -14.98
CA LEU A 15 -7.58 22.74 -13.91
C LEU A 15 -6.25 22.38 -13.23
N PHE A 16 -5.21 22.03 -14.00
CA PHE A 16 -3.96 21.52 -13.42
C PHE A 16 -2.96 22.61 -13.02
N VAL A 17 -2.96 23.77 -13.68
CA VAL A 17 -2.01 24.86 -13.40
C VAL A 17 -2.54 25.81 -12.33
N VAL A 18 -3.86 25.99 -12.23
CA VAL A 18 -4.47 26.98 -11.31
C VAL A 18 -5.34 26.30 -10.27
N LEU A 19 -6.40 25.60 -10.69
CA LEU A 19 -7.42 25.11 -9.75
C LEU A 19 -6.89 24.04 -8.81
N LEU A 20 -6.11 23.08 -9.31
CA LEU A 20 -5.56 22.00 -8.51
C LEU A 20 -4.57 22.51 -7.45
N PRO A 21 -3.54 23.32 -7.77
CA PRO A 21 -2.67 23.90 -6.75
C PRO A 21 -3.42 24.70 -5.69
N LEU A 22 -4.40 25.53 -6.09
CA LEU A 22 -5.24 26.29 -5.16
C LEU A 22 -6.11 25.39 -4.30
N ALA A 23 -6.68 24.33 -4.86
CA ALA A 23 -7.48 23.35 -4.14
C ALA A 23 -6.63 22.58 -3.12
N LEU A 24 -5.40 22.19 -3.48
CA LEU A 24 -4.47 21.52 -2.55
C LEU A 24 -4.05 22.45 -1.41
N ALA A 25 -3.75 23.72 -1.71
CA ALA A 25 -3.43 24.72 -0.70
C ALA A 25 -4.63 25.01 0.23
N GLY A 26 -5.83 25.14 -0.35
CA GLY A 26 -7.08 25.30 0.39
C GLY A 26 -7.38 24.09 1.27
N TRP A 27 -7.17 22.88 0.76
CA TRP A 27 -7.35 21.64 1.51
C TRP A 27 -6.36 21.53 2.67
N ALA A 28 -5.08 21.85 2.45
CA ALA A 28 -4.06 21.88 3.51
C ALA A 28 -4.43 22.87 4.63
N ARG A 29 -4.95 24.05 4.26
CA ARG A 29 -5.42 25.05 5.23
C ARG A 29 -6.66 24.58 5.99
N ALA A 30 -7.65 24.02 5.30
CA ALA A 30 -8.90 23.58 5.90
C ALA A 30 -8.76 22.35 6.81
N THR A 31 -7.68 21.58 6.63
CA THR A 31 -7.38 20.38 7.43
C THR A 31 -6.21 20.58 8.39
N ALA A 32 -5.80 21.83 8.64
CA ALA A 32 -4.68 22.14 9.53
C ALA A 32 -4.85 21.53 10.93
N ASP A 33 -6.07 21.58 11.48
CA ASP A 33 -6.39 21.07 12.82
C ASP A 33 -6.60 19.54 12.86
N LEU A 34 -6.71 18.88 11.70
CA LEU A 34 -6.87 17.41 11.64
C LEU A 34 -5.56 16.65 11.81
N VAL A 35 -4.44 17.30 11.54
CA VAL A 35 -3.12 16.67 11.52
C VAL A 35 -2.31 17.22 12.69
N PRO A 36 -2.35 16.59 13.88
CA PRO A 36 -1.69 17.08 15.10
C PRO A 36 -0.16 16.84 15.09
N LEU A 37 0.42 16.63 13.91
CA LEU A 37 1.84 16.31 13.74
C LEU A 37 2.69 17.59 13.71
N PHE A 38 3.95 17.47 14.11
CA PHE A 38 4.85 18.62 14.16
C PHE A 38 5.03 19.24 12.75
N PRO A 39 4.83 20.56 12.61
CA PRO A 39 5.11 21.25 11.36
C PRO A 39 6.62 21.39 11.17
N VAL A 40 7.14 20.91 10.04
CA VAL A 40 8.53 21.20 9.66
C VAL A 40 8.56 22.57 9.01
N HIS A 41 9.16 23.55 9.68
CA HIS A 41 9.33 24.91 9.13
C HIS A 41 10.80 25.17 8.80
N ALA A 42 11.14 25.04 7.51
CA ALA A 42 12.48 25.34 6.99
C ALA A 42 12.35 26.12 5.67
N PRO A 43 12.14 27.45 5.73
CA PRO A 43 11.85 28.28 4.56
C PRO A 43 12.85 28.14 3.41
N VAL A 44 14.15 28.22 3.71
CA VAL A 44 15.20 28.19 2.67
C VAL A 44 15.25 26.81 1.98
N PRO A 45 15.37 25.67 2.68
CA PRO A 45 15.26 24.35 2.06
C PRO A 45 13.93 24.11 1.34
N GLY A 46 12.81 24.57 1.92
CA GLY A 46 11.49 24.45 1.32
C GLY A 46 11.37 25.19 -0.01
N LEU A 47 11.80 26.45 -0.07
CA LEU A 47 11.82 27.25 -1.30
C LEU A 47 12.79 26.69 -2.34
N ALA A 48 13.95 26.19 -1.92
CA ALA A 48 14.87 25.50 -2.82
C ALA A 48 14.23 24.25 -3.45
N LEU A 49 13.46 23.49 -2.67
CA LEU A 49 12.71 22.33 -3.14
C LEU A 49 11.60 22.73 -4.12
N VAL A 50 10.90 23.84 -3.86
CA VAL A 50 9.92 24.41 -4.78
C VAL A 50 10.58 24.81 -6.10
N ALA A 51 11.69 25.55 -6.06
CA ALA A 51 12.41 25.97 -7.25
C ALA A 51 12.88 24.77 -8.08
N ALA A 52 13.50 23.77 -7.44
CA ALA A 52 13.92 22.54 -8.10
C ALA A 52 12.73 21.77 -8.71
N GLY A 53 11.60 21.67 -7.98
CA GLY A 53 10.38 21.03 -8.45
C GLY A 53 9.78 21.72 -9.67
N LEU A 54 9.67 23.05 -9.64
CA LEU A 54 9.17 23.85 -10.76
C LEU A 54 10.08 23.78 -11.97
N LEU A 55 11.40 23.85 -11.79
CA LEU A 55 12.36 23.68 -12.89
C LEU A 55 12.19 22.33 -13.57
N LEU A 56 12.05 21.26 -12.80
CA LEU A 56 11.87 19.91 -13.33
C LEU A 56 10.53 19.77 -14.07
N LEU A 57 9.46 20.33 -13.51
CA LEU A 57 8.13 20.36 -14.09
C LEU A 57 8.13 21.10 -15.43
N LEU A 58 8.69 22.32 -15.47
CA LEU A 58 8.76 23.15 -16.67
C LEU A 58 9.65 22.52 -17.74
N ALA A 59 10.79 21.94 -17.36
CA ALA A 59 11.65 21.20 -18.28
C ALA A 59 10.93 19.99 -18.91
N GLY A 60 10.11 19.28 -18.12
CA GLY A 60 9.26 18.20 -18.59
C GLY A 60 8.19 18.69 -19.57
N MET A 61 7.47 19.76 -19.23
CA MET A 61 6.46 20.35 -20.10
C MET A 61 7.06 20.83 -21.42
N ALA A 62 8.19 21.56 -21.37
CA ALA A 62 8.91 22.01 -22.55
C ALA A 62 9.38 20.84 -23.43
N GLY A 63 9.90 19.76 -22.81
CA GLY A 63 10.31 18.56 -23.53
C GLY A 63 9.16 17.90 -24.30
N LEU A 64 7.97 17.80 -23.71
CA LEU A 64 6.79 17.25 -24.38
C LEU A 64 6.27 18.16 -25.50
N LEU A 65 6.30 19.48 -25.31
CA LEU A 65 5.89 20.45 -26.32
C LEU A 65 6.82 20.45 -27.54
N VAL A 66 8.13 20.57 -27.29
CA VAL A 66 9.15 20.75 -28.34
C VAL A 66 9.44 19.44 -29.07
N HIS A 67 9.59 18.33 -28.35
CA HIS A 67 10.01 17.05 -28.94
C HIS A 67 8.87 16.05 -29.10
N GLY A 68 7.80 16.19 -28.32
CA GLY A 68 6.62 15.32 -28.41
C GLY A 68 5.56 15.85 -29.38
N HIS A 69 5.67 17.11 -29.80
CA HIS A 69 4.70 17.82 -30.64
C HIS A 69 3.27 17.81 -30.08
N GLY A 70 3.13 17.81 -28.76
CA GLY A 70 1.83 17.81 -28.10
C GLY A 70 1.87 18.41 -26.71
N LEU A 71 0.70 18.54 -26.10
CA LEU A 71 0.56 19.17 -24.79
C LEU A 71 0.96 18.19 -23.68
N PRO A 72 1.48 18.68 -22.54
CA PRO A 72 1.78 17.86 -21.37
C PRO A 72 0.50 17.49 -20.62
N MET A 73 -0.45 16.85 -21.30
CA MET A 73 -1.79 16.56 -20.81
C MET A 73 -2.12 15.10 -21.12
N ASN A 74 -2.44 14.29 -20.12
CA ASN A 74 -2.77 12.88 -20.35
C ASN A 74 -4.02 12.69 -21.22
N ALA A 75 -4.97 13.63 -21.17
CA ALA A 75 -6.18 13.66 -22.00
C ALA A 75 -5.90 14.10 -23.45
N PHE A 76 -4.77 14.77 -23.70
CA PHE A 76 -4.33 15.22 -25.01
C PHE A 76 -2.86 14.88 -25.22
N PRO A 77 -2.51 13.58 -25.18
CA PRO A 77 -1.14 13.19 -24.99
C PRO A 77 -0.29 13.45 -26.25
N PRO A 78 1.03 13.67 -26.10
CA PRO A 78 1.90 13.93 -27.23
C PRO A 78 1.91 12.76 -28.23
N PRO A 79 1.82 13.02 -29.55
CA PRO A 79 1.82 11.98 -30.58
C PRO A 79 3.16 11.24 -30.70
N VAL A 80 4.26 11.83 -30.24
CA VAL A 80 5.61 11.25 -30.34
C VAL A 80 6.19 10.95 -28.96
N LEU A 81 6.82 9.79 -28.82
CA LEU A 81 7.51 9.39 -27.60
C LEU A 81 8.79 10.22 -27.40
N VAL A 82 8.88 10.93 -26.27
CA VAL A 82 10.03 11.78 -25.93
C VAL A 82 11.05 11.02 -25.07
N ARG A 83 12.31 10.98 -25.51
CA ARG A 83 13.45 10.37 -24.79
C ARG A 83 14.67 11.29 -24.64
N ARG A 84 14.51 12.57 -24.98
CA ARG A 84 15.57 13.59 -24.97
C ARG A 84 15.37 14.58 -23.83
N GLY A 85 16.36 15.43 -23.59
CA GLY A 85 16.33 16.40 -22.49
C GLY A 85 16.14 15.71 -21.13
N VAL A 86 15.25 16.25 -20.30
CA VAL A 86 14.96 15.69 -18.97
C VAL A 86 14.39 14.26 -19.03
N PHE A 87 13.66 13.90 -20.09
CA PHE A 87 13.12 12.53 -20.27
C PHE A 87 14.18 11.47 -20.55
N ARG A 88 15.40 11.90 -20.90
CA ARG A 88 16.56 10.99 -20.98
C ARG A 88 16.93 10.47 -19.59
N TRP A 89 16.75 11.28 -18.56
CA TRP A 89 17.15 10.98 -17.19
C TRP A 89 16.01 10.44 -16.34
N LEU A 90 14.81 11.00 -16.48
CA LEU A 90 13.65 10.72 -15.64
C LEU A 90 12.45 10.32 -16.49
N ARG A 91 11.68 9.33 -16.03
CA ARG A 91 10.47 8.90 -16.74
C ARG A 91 9.33 9.89 -16.58
N ASN A 92 9.15 10.39 -15.35
CA ASN A 92 8.00 11.19 -14.93
C ASN A 92 8.44 12.51 -14.28
N PRO A 93 9.23 13.36 -14.97
CA PRO A 93 9.78 14.59 -14.39
C PRO A 93 8.70 15.58 -13.95
N ILE A 94 7.59 15.67 -14.67
CA ILE A 94 6.47 16.57 -14.35
C ILE A 94 5.85 16.20 -12.99
N TYR A 95 5.51 14.93 -12.79
CA TYR A 95 4.91 14.46 -11.54
C TYR A 95 5.88 14.53 -10.36
N LEU A 96 7.15 14.18 -10.58
CA LEU A 96 8.18 14.34 -9.55
C LEU A 96 8.34 15.81 -9.16
N GLY A 97 8.43 16.70 -10.15
CA GLY A 97 8.58 18.13 -9.92
C GLY A 97 7.40 18.73 -9.16
N PHE A 98 6.18 18.34 -9.52
CA PHE A 98 4.97 18.75 -8.82
C PHE A 98 4.96 18.27 -7.36
N GLY A 99 5.29 16.99 -7.11
CA GLY A 99 5.37 16.46 -5.75
C GLY A 99 6.41 17.18 -4.88
N LEU A 100 7.59 17.47 -5.44
CA LEU A 100 8.63 18.26 -4.75
C LEU A 100 8.15 19.68 -4.44
N ALA A 101 7.43 20.31 -5.36
CA ALA A 101 6.86 21.65 -5.14
C ALA A 101 5.81 21.65 -4.03
N VAL A 102 4.89 20.67 -4.01
CA VAL A 102 3.87 20.57 -2.95
C VAL A 102 4.51 20.35 -1.57
N ALA A 103 5.48 19.43 -1.46
CA ALA A 103 6.22 19.21 -0.22
C ALA A 103 7.05 20.44 0.18
N GLY A 104 7.70 21.09 -0.79
CA GLY A 104 8.52 22.29 -0.57
C GLY A 104 7.70 23.46 -0.04
N VAL A 105 6.51 23.70 -0.59
CA VAL A 105 5.57 24.72 -0.07
C VAL A 105 5.20 24.40 1.36
N ALA A 106 4.83 23.14 1.66
CA ALA A 106 4.46 22.75 3.02
C ALA A 106 5.60 22.98 4.03
N ILE A 107 6.84 22.65 3.67
CA ILE A 107 8.03 22.89 4.50
C ILE A 107 8.32 24.39 4.64
N ALA A 108 8.18 25.16 3.56
CA ALA A 108 8.45 26.58 3.56
C ALA A 108 7.45 27.36 4.42
N THR A 109 6.18 26.95 4.42
CA THR A 109 5.12 27.59 5.20
C THR A 109 4.89 26.96 6.57
N GLY A 110 5.59 25.87 6.91
CA GLY A 110 5.35 25.13 8.15
C GLY A 110 3.95 24.48 8.22
N SER A 111 3.42 24.00 7.09
CA SER A 111 2.09 23.35 7.06
C SER A 111 2.20 21.85 7.38
N ALA A 112 1.77 21.46 8.58
CA ALA A 112 1.72 20.05 8.99
C ALA A 112 0.79 19.23 8.08
N SER A 113 -0.44 19.71 7.82
CA SER A 113 -1.35 19.05 6.88
C SER A 113 -0.78 18.99 5.46
N GLY A 114 -0.17 20.08 5.00
CA GLY A 114 0.49 20.11 3.69
C GLY A 114 1.55 19.01 3.52
N LEU A 115 2.37 18.79 4.55
CA LEU A 115 3.48 17.85 4.51
C LEU A 115 3.06 16.40 4.76
N TRP A 116 2.18 16.16 5.72
CA TRP A 116 1.85 14.81 6.20
C TRP A 116 0.58 14.21 5.58
N LEU A 117 -0.29 15.04 4.98
CA LEU A 117 -1.52 14.59 4.32
C LEU A 117 -1.52 14.92 2.83
N VAL A 118 -1.37 16.19 2.46
CA VAL A 118 -1.56 16.66 1.09
C VAL A 118 -0.46 16.18 0.15
N ALA A 119 0.82 16.33 0.53
CA ALA A 119 1.94 15.90 -0.29
C ALA A 119 1.96 14.37 -0.54
N PRO A 120 1.80 13.50 0.48
CA PRO A 120 1.72 12.05 0.26
C PRO A 120 0.52 11.63 -0.59
N VAL A 121 -0.68 12.18 -0.35
CA VAL A 121 -1.86 11.86 -1.17
C VAL A 121 -1.66 12.30 -2.62
N THR A 122 -1.05 13.47 -2.85
CA THR A 122 -0.72 13.95 -4.19
C THR A 122 0.30 13.04 -4.90
N ALA A 123 1.35 12.63 -4.20
CA ALA A 123 2.35 11.72 -4.74
C ALA A 123 1.75 10.34 -5.06
N LEU A 124 0.89 9.82 -4.19
CA LEU A 124 0.17 8.57 -4.42
C LEU A 124 -0.83 8.68 -5.57
N ALA A 125 -1.51 9.83 -5.74
CA ALA A 125 -2.40 10.08 -6.87
C ALA A 125 -1.65 10.10 -8.20
N ALA A 126 -0.50 10.76 -8.26
CA ALA A 126 0.37 10.73 -9.43
C ALA A 126 0.88 9.31 -9.74
N ALA A 127 1.30 8.57 -8.71
CA ALA A 127 1.70 7.18 -8.86
C ALA A 127 0.53 6.30 -9.36
N ALA A 128 -0.67 6.49 -8.81
CA ALA A 128 -1.86 5.75 -9.21
C ALA A 128 -2.23 6.01 -10.68
N LEU A 129 -2.16 7.26 -11.12
CA LEU A 129 -2.37 7.63 -12.52
C LEU A 129 -1.34 6.97 -13.45
N VAL A 130 -0.06 6.99 -13.07
CA VAL A 130 1.02 6.36 -13.85
C VAL A 130 0.82 4.85 -13.95
N PHE A 131 0.61 4.17 -12.82
CA PHE A 131 0.56 2.71 -12.77
C PHE A 131 -0.79 2.10 -13.16
N GLY A 132 -1.88 2.85 -13.06
CA GLY A 132 -3.24 2.43 -13.42
C GLY A 132 -3.69 2.87 -14.81
N TYR A 133 -3.02 3.86 -15.43
CA TYR A 133 -3.42 4.39 -16.74
C TYR A 133 -2.22 4.63 -17.68
N GLU A 134 -1.34 5.59 -17.37
CA GLU A 134 -0.37 6.09 -18.37
C GLU A 134 0.61 5.02 -18.84
N ARG A 135 1.07 4.14 -17.94
CA ARG A 135 1.97 3.05 -18.29
C ARG A 135 1.33 2.12 -19.32
N HIS A 136 0.05 1.80 -19.14
CA HIS A 136 -0.69 0.96 -20.06
C HIS A 136 -0.94 1.70 -21.38
N ASP A 137 -1.26 2.98 -21.33
CA ASP A 137 -1.46 3.80 -22.51
C ASP A 137 -0.21 3.93 -23.38
N LEU A 138 0.95 4.21 -22.76
CA LEU A 138 2.23 4.29 -23.44
C LEU A 138 2.58 2.96 -24.11
N ALA A 139 2.37 1.83 -23.43
CA ALA A 139 2.62 0.51 -24.00
C ALA A 139 1.69 0.20 -25.18
N ARG A 140 0.42 0.62 -25.13
CA ARG A 140 -0.53 0.44 -26.24
C ARG A 140 -0.16 1.29 -27.46
N ARG A 141 0.25 2.54 -27.25
CA ARG A 141 0.47 3.50 -28.35
C ARG A 141 1.84 3.37 -29.01
N PHE A 142 2.86 3.04 -28.22
CA PHE A 142 4.26 3.04 -28.67
C PHE A 142 4.95 1.68 -28.50
N GLY A 143 4.19 0.64 -28.13
CA GLY A 143 4.72 -0.69 -27.86
C GLY A 143 5.41 -0.81 -26.49
N PRO A 144 5.76 -2.04 -26.07
CA PRO A 144 6.37 -2.30 -24.76
C PRO A 144 7.72 -1.61 -24.57
N ASP A 145 8.46 -1.36 -25.65
CA ASP A 145 9.76 -0.67 -25.59
C ASP A 145 9.64 0.78 -25.14
N ALA A 146 8.47 1.41 -25.25
CA ALA A 146 8.20 2.72 -24.66
C ALA A 146 8.46 2.75 -23.14
N LEU A 147 8.36 1.59 -22.48
CA LEU A 147 8.66 1.41 -21.07
C LEU A 147 10.14 1.15 -20.79
N ALA A 148 11.03 1.30 -21.77
CA ALA A 148 12.47 1.21 -21.56
C ALA A 148 12.95 2.25 -20.53
N PRO A 149 13.75 1.84 -19.52
CA PRO A 149 14.19 2.70 -18.43
C PRO A 149 14.97 3.93 -18.90
N PRO A 150 14.81 5.11 -18.27
CA PRO A 150 15.69 6.25 -18.51
C PRO A 150 17.05 6.05 -17.81
N LEU A 151 18.01 6.97 -18.00
CA LEU A 151 19.36 6.83 -17.43
C LEU A 151 19.37 6.74 -15.91
N LEU A 152 18.63 7.62 -15.20
CA LEU A 152 18.54 7.59 -13.75
C LEU A 152 17.42 6.65 -13.30
N SER A 153 17.59 5.36 -13.57
CA SER A 153 16.65 4.34 -13.12
C SER A 153 17.35 3.03 -12.79
N LEU A 154 16.62 2.17 -12.08
CA LEU A 154 17.12 0.85 -11.73
C LEU A 154 17.35 0.00 -13.00
N PRO A 155 18.48 -0.72 -13.09
CA PRO A 155 18.80 -1.53 -14.26
C PRO A 155 17.74 -2.60 -14.54
N ARG A 156 17.65 -3.10 -15.78
CA ARG A 156 16.70 -4.15 -16.19
C ARG A 156 17.00 -5.51 -15.54
N GLY A 157 18.28 -5.76 -15.26
CA GLY A 157 18.74 -6.97 -14.56
C GLY A 157 19.68 -7.86 -15.37
N ASP A 158 20.41 -7.26 -16.31
CA ASP A 158 21.35 -7.95 -17.20
C ASP A 158 22.67 -8.32 -16.49
N VAL A 159 23.52 -9.12 -17.14
CA VAL A 159 24.82 -9.55 -16.58
C VAL A 159 25.93 -8.52 -16.74
N GLU A 160 25.67 -7.43 -17.46
CA GLU A 160 26.62 -6.36 -17.71
C GLU A 160 26.96 -5.55 -16.45
N LEU A 161 28.07 -4.80 -16.51
CA LEU A 161 28.45 -3.85 -15.46
C LEU A 161 27.41 -2.73 -15.32
N PRO A 162 27.03 -2.33 -14.09
CA PRO A 162 26.20 -1.17 -13.88
C PRO A 162 26.91 0.13 -14.27
N THR A 163 26.20 0.96 -15.04
CA THR A 163 26.63 2.31 -15.40
C THR A 163 26.58 3.25 -14.19
N ALA A 164 27.33 4.37 -14.23
CA ALA A 164 27.31 5.37 -13.16
C ALA A 164 25.90 5.93 -12.86
N PRO A 165 25.05 6.26 -13.85
CA PRO A 165 23.66 6.69 -13.60
C PRO A 165 22.81 5.62 -12.91
N GLN A 166 23.00 4.33 -13.22
CA GLN A 166 22.28 3.24 -12.55
C GLN A 166 22.70 3.09 -11.09
N ARG A 167 23.98 3.31 -10.77
CA ARG A 167 24.45 3.35 -9.37
C ARG A 167 23.88 4.56 -8.64
N ALA A 168 23.95 5.75 -9.26
CA ALA A 168 23.34 6.97 -8.75
C ALA A 168 21.83 6.81 -8.48
N ALA A 169 21.13 6.05 -9.32
CA ALA A 169 19.71 5.75 -9.16
C ALA A 169 19.42 4.96 -7.86
N VAL A 170 20.34 4.16 -7.35
CA VAL A 170 20.16 3.47 -6.04
C VAL A 170 20.20 4.47 -4.89
N TYR A 171 21.10 5.46 -4.94
CA TYR A 171 21.12 6.52 -3.94
C TYR A 171 19.85 7.37 -4.02
N ALA A 172 19.47 7.80 -5.23
CA ALA A 172 18.32 8.68 -5.45
C ALA A 172 16.97 8.02 -5.13
N TRP A 173 16.77 6.75 -5.52
CA TRP A 173 15.47 6.08 -5.43
C TRP A 173 15.35 5.09 -4.29
N VAL A 174 16.44 4.76 -3.60
CA VAL A 174 16.40 3.77 -2.52
C VAL A 174 16.95 4.37 -1.22
N LEU A 175 18.22 4.78 -1.19
CA LEU A 175 18.85 5.24 0.05
C LEU A 175 18.32 6.60 0.53
N LEU A 176 18.05 7.54 -0.39
CA LEU A 176 17.47 8.83 -0.03
C LEU A 176 16.01 8.68 0.48
N PRO A 177 15.09 7.99 -0.22
CA PRO A 177 13.75 7.73 0.32
C PRO A 177 13.76 6.99 1.66
N TRP A 178 14.68 6.03 1.83
CA TRP A 178 14.88 5.36 3.12
C TRP A 178 15.23 6.37 4.22
N LEU A 179 16.24 7.22 3.99
CA LEU A 179 16.67 8.24 4.94
C LEU A 179 15.52 9.21 5.27
N LEU A 180 14.75 9.62 4.26
CA LEU A 180 13.59 10.50 4.45
C LEU A 180 12.50 9.82 5.29
N CYS A 181 12.20 8.54 5.05
CA CYS A 181 11.26 7.79 5.89
C CYS A 181 11.76 7.67 7.33
N TYR A 182 13.04 7.35 7.52
CA TYR A 182 13.66 7.28 8.85
C TYR A 182 13.55 8.63 9.58
N LEU A 183 14.00 9.72 8.97
CA LEU A 183 13.91 11.06 9.54
C LEU A 183 12.47 11.48 9.82
N ALA A 184 11.53 11.11 8.95
CA ALA A 184 10.11 11.36 9.14
C ALA A 184 9.59 10.64 10.40
N VAL A 185 9.89 9.35 10.58
CA VAL A 185 9.50 8.61 11.80
C VAL A 185 10.17 9.19 13.05
N GLN A 186 11.45 9.55 12.99
CA GLN A 186 12.14 10.23 14.09
C GLN A 186 11.44 11.54 14.48
N ALA A 187 10.98 12.30 13.48
CA ALA A 187 10.26 13.56 13.68
C ALA A 187 8.86 13.36 14.31
N LEU A 188 8.17 12.26 14.00
CA LEU A 188 6.90 11.90 14.65
C LEU A 188 7.06 11.64 16.15
N GLY A 189 8.24 11.19 16.57
CA GLY A 189 8.57 10.96 17.98
C GLY A 189 7.95 9.68 18.56
N ARG A 190 8.08 9.52 19.88
CA ARG A 190 7.63 8.34 20.61
C ARG A 190 6.10 8.32 20.70
N PRO A 191 5.42 7.27 20.21
CA PRO A 191 3.97 7.22 20.28
C PRO A 191 3.50 7.08 21.74
N PRO A 192 2.30 7.57 22.09
CA PRO A 192 1.80 7.57 23.46
C PRO A 192 1.56 6.16 24.01
N ASP A 193 1.36 5.18 23.14
CA ASP A 193 1.14 3.77 23.46
C ASP A 193 2.40 2.90 23.29
N ALA A 194 3.58 3.51 23.25
CA ALA A 194 4.85 2.83 23.02
C ALA A 194 5.17 1.77 24.09
N VAL A 195 5.50 0.56 23.64
CA VAL A 195 5.96 -0.55 24.49
C VAL A 195 7.43 -0.86 24.18
N SER A 196 8.23 -1.01 25.22
CA SER A 196 9.64 -1.36 25.07
C SER A 196 9.81 -2.78 24.50
N THR A 197 10.68 -2.96 23.50
CA THR A 197 11.11 -4.28 23.03
C THR A 197 12.23 -4.88 23.88
N MET A 198 12.81 -4.12 24.81
CA MET A 198 13.94 -4.54 25.63
C MET A 198 13.53 -5.63 26.65
N LEU A 199 14.05 -6.84 26.48
CA LEU A 199 13.74 -7.97 27.35
C LEU A 199 14.40 -7.81 28.73
N PRO A 200 13.82 -8.39 29.81
CA PRO A 200 14.39 -8.29 31.16
C PRO A 200 15.85 -8.76 31.25
N LEU A 201 16.22 -9.82 30.51
CA LEU A 201 17.58 -10.35 30.47
C LEU A 201 18.59 -9.37 29.84
N GLU A 202 18.14 -8.54 28.89
CA GLU A 202 19.01 -7.63 28.16
C GLU A 202 19.40 -6.42 29.00
N ARG A 203 18.57 -6.06 30.00
CA ARG A 203 18.79 -4.88 30.84
C ARG A 203 20.07 -4.96 31.67
N GLY A 204 20.53 -6.17 31.99
CA GLY A 204 21.78 -6.40 32.71
C GLY A 204 23.02 -6.48 31.83
N TRP A 205 22.89 -6.41 30.50
CA TRP A 205 24.03 -6.53 29.60
C TRP A 205 24.89 -5.25 29.59
N PRO A 206 26.22 -5.38 29.61
CA PRO A 206 27.12 -4.23 29.54
C PRO A 206 26.99 -3.50 28.20
N VAL A 207 27.06 -2.17 28.21
CA VAL A 207 27.14 -1.35 26.99
C VAL A 207 28.59 -1.24 26.55
N TRP A 208 28.88 -1.73 25.35
CA TRP A 208 30.23 -1.75 24.80
C TRP A 208 30.45 -0.51 23.94
N GLN A 209 30.93 0.57 24.55
CA GLN A 209 31.08 1.89 23.91
C GLN A 209 31.88 1.84 22.60
N TRP A 210 32.96 1.05 22.53
CA TRP A 210 33.77 0.88 21.32
C TRP A 210 33.02 0.26 20.13
N ALA A 211 31.92 -0.46 20.36
CA ALA A 211 31.14 -1.13 19.34
C ALA A 211 30.37 -0.10 18.50
N GLU A 212 30.26 1.12 19.00
CA GLU A 212 29.74 2.26 18.25
C GLU A 212 30.51 2.49 16.95
N LEU A 213 31.83 2.26 16.90
CA LEU A 213 32.59 2.37 15.65
C LEU A 213 32.13 1.35 14.61
N LEU A 214 31.79 0.13 15.05
CA LEU A 214 31.24 -0.89 14.17
C LEU A 214 29.80 -0.55 13.77
N TYR A 215 28.98 -0.06 14.70
CA TYR A 215 27.61 0.35 14.46
C TYR A 215 27.53 1.50 13.44
N ALA A 216 28.25 2.59 13.68
CA ALA A 216 28.35 3.74 12.80
C ALA A 216 28.93 3.38 11.43
N SER A 217 29.76 2.33 11.34
CA SER A 217 30.28 1.86 10.04
C SER A 217 29.17 1.43 9.07
N ALA A 218 27.96 1.12 9.54
CA ALA A 218 26.80 0.84 8.68
C ALA A 218 26.52 2.00 7.70
N TYR A 219 26.70 3.25 8.14
CA TYR A 219 26.49 4.45 7.32
C TYR A 219 27.55 4.61 6.21
N ALA A 220 28.66 3.89 6.27
CA ALA A 220 29.65 3.80 5.18
C ALA A 220 29.48 2.51 4.36
N PHE A 221 29.30 1.37 5.05
CA PHE A 221 29.24 0.05 4.45
C PHE A 221 28.06 -0.11 3.48
N VAL A 222 26.87 0.37 3.88
CA VAL A 222 25.65 0.24 3.07
C VAL A 222 25.72 1.13 1.82
N PRO A 223 26.08 2.43 1.91
CA PRO A 223 26.28 3.26 0.73
C PRO A 223 27.45 2.83 -0.15
N LEU A 224 28.42 2.09 0.35
CA LEU A 224 29.51 1.54 -0.46
C LEU A 224 29.05 0.35 -1.32
N ALA A 225 28.07 -0.44 -0.87
CA ALA A 225 27.63 -1.64 -1.58
C ALA A 225 27.21 -1.37 -3.04
N PRO A 226 26.38 -0.35 -3.38
CA PRO A 226 26.06 0.01 -4.76
C PRO A 226 27.26 0.30 -5.65
N LEU A 227 28.43 0.66 -5.12
CA LEU A 227 29.66 0.91 -5.88
C LEU A 227 30.44 -0.37 -6.15
N LEU A 228 30.38 -1.34 -5.23
CA LEU A 228 31.13 -2.60 -5.31
C LEU A 228 30.41 -3.69 -6.12
N ILE A 229 29.09 -3.57 -6.27
CA ILE A 229 28.26 -4.51 -7.02
C ILE A 229 28.72 -4.59 -8.49
N ALA A 230 28.89 -5.83 -8.96
CA ALA A 230 29.49 -6.14 -10.26
C ALA A 230 28.49 -6.09 -11.41
N THR A 231 27.25 -6.53 -11.20
CA THR A 231 26.30 -6.75 -12.30
C THR A 231 25.05 -5.88 -12.15
N GLN A 232 24.45 -5.53 -13.29
CA GLN A 232 23.16 -4.85 -13.34
C GLN A 232 22.07 -5.66 -12.64
N ARG A 233 22.10 -7.00 -12.77
CA ARG A 233 21.23 -7.93 -12.05
C ARG A 233 21.31 -7.77 -10.54
N ASP A 234 22.52 -7.79 -9.98
CA ASP A 234 22.70 -7.72 -8.52
C ASP A 234 22.38 -6.32 -7.99
N LEU A 235 22.67 -5.27 -8.77
CA LEU A 235 22.31 -3.90 -8.39
C LEU A 235 20.79 -3.74 -8.36
N ARG A 236 20.09 -4.29 -9.35
CA ARG A 236 18.63 -4.34 -9.37
C ARG A 236 18.10 -5.10 -8.17
N ARG A 237 18.66 -6.27 -7.85
CA ARG A 237 18.24 -7.08 -6.69
C ARG A 237 18.42 -6.33 -5.38
N PHE A 238 19.58 -5.72 -5.16
CA PHE A 238 19.82 -4.87 -3.99
C PHE A 238 18.81 -3.73 -3.89
N ALA A 239 18.58 -3.02 -4.99
CA ALA A 239 17.63 -1.91 -5.03
C ALA A 239 16.18 -2.34 -4.77
N VAL A 240 15.71 -3.42 -5.42
CA VAL A 240 14.33 -3.92 -5.23
C VAL A 240 14.13 -4.46 -3.81
N ARG A 241 15.10 -5.19 -3.25
CA ARG A 241 15.06 -5.64 -1.85
C ARG A 241 15.04 -4.44 -0.89
N GLY A 242 15.86 -3.43 -1.15
CA GLY A 242 15.88 -2.18 -0.38
C GLY A 242 14.54 -1.43 -0.44
N LEU A 243 13.93 -1.29 -1.62
CA LEU A 243 12.62 -0.67 -1.76
C LEU A 243 11.52 -1.42 -0.99
N LEU A 244 11.50 -2.76 -1.08
CA LEU A 244 10.57 -3.58 -0.31
C LEU A 244 10.83 -3.45 1.19
N ALA A 245 12.10 -3.44 1.61
CA ALA A 245 12.47 -3.20 3.00
C ALA A 245 11.98 -1.84 3.50
N ILE A 246 12.13 -0.76 2.72
CA ILE A 246 11.62 0.57 3.09
C ILE A 246 10.12 0.51 3.34
N VAL A 247 9.34 -0.08 2.42
CA VAL A 247 7.87 -0.16 2.56
C VAL A 247 7.48 -0.94 3.81
N VAL A 248 8.05 -2.13 4.00
CA VAL A 248 7.70 -3.01 5.12
C VAL A 248 8.15 -2.41 6.46
N VAL A 249 9.40 -1.98 6.56
CA VAL A 249 9.98 -1.43 7.81
C VAL A 249 9.31 -0.12 8.20
N THR A 250 9.07 0.79 7.25
CA THR A 250 8.36 2.05 7.55
C THR A 250 6.94 1.77 8.01
N LEU A 251 6.24 0.81 7.41
CA LEU A 251 4.91 0.39 7.87
C LEU A 251 4.97 -0.17 9.30
N CYS A 252 5.94 -1.03 9.61
CA CYS A 252 6.16 -1.53 10.96
C CYS A 252 6.38 -0.38 11.95
N TRP A 253 7.26 0.56 11.64
CA TRP A 253 7.53 1.73 12.49
C TRP A 253 6.30 2.60 12.76
N LEU A 254 5.43 2.78 11.75
CA LEU A 254 4.24 3.60 11.89
C LEU A 254 3.13 2.89 12.66
N THR A 255 2.99 1.57 12.49
CA THR A 255 1.83 0.81 12.96
C THR A 255 2.05 -0.04 14.20
N ILE A 256 3.29 -0.43 14.49
CA ILE A 256 3.65 -1.23 15.67
C ILE A 256 4.24 -0.28 16.71
N PRO A 257 3.57 -0.05 17.85
CA PRO A 257 3.98 0.95 18.84
C PRO A 257 5.11 0.41 19.73
N VAL A 258 6.27 0.15 19.14
CA VAL A 258 7.43 -0.39 19.87
C VAL A 258 8.64 0.52 19.80
N VAL A 259 9.42 0.49 20.88
CA VAL A 259 10.59 1.33 21.09
C VAL A 259 11.71 0.53 21.76
N ALA A 260 12.96 0.95 21.55
CA ALA A 260 14.10 0.39 22.26
C ALA A 260 14.52 1.41 23.33
N ASP A 261 14.44 1.01 24.60
CA ASP A 261 14.97 1.83 25.68
C ASP A 261 16.48 1.59 25.79
N ASN A 262 17.25 2.67 25.77
CA ASN A 262 18.70 2.60 25.90
C ASN A 262 19.10 2.13 27.31
N ARG A 263 20.16 1.33 27.41
CA ARG A 263 20.74 0.91 28.70
C ARG A 263 21.68 1.98 29.25
N PRO A 264 21.64 2.27 30.56
CA PRO A 264 22.49 3.31 31.16
C PRO A 264 23.97 2.90 31.12
N PHE A 265 24.84 3.86 30.83
CA PHE A 265 26.30 3.72 30.92
C PHE A 265 26.94 5.09 31.18
N ILE A 266 28.20 5.10 31.62
CA ILE A 266 29.00 6.32 31.79
C ILE A 266 29.98 6.40 30.62
N PRO A 267 29.94 7.45 29.77
CA PRO A 267 30.92 7.67 28.72
C PRO A 267 32.35 7.67 29.28
N ALA A 268 33.20 6.78 28.79
CA ALA A 268 34.57 6.62 29.28
C ALA A 268 35.62 7.25 28.34
N HIS A 269 35.25 7.55 27.09
CA HIS A 269 36.14 8.04 26.03
C HIS A 269 35.31 8.69 24.91
N PRO A 270 35.92 9.38 23.91
CA PRO A 270 35.17 10.12 22.89
C PRO A 270 34.15 9.30 22.10
N VAL A 271 34.40 8.01 21.88
CA VAL A 271 33.44 7.10 21.24
C VAL A 271 32.21 6.89 22.12
N GLY A 272 32.39 6.78 23.44
CA GLY A 272 31.29 6.72 24.40
C GLY A 272 30.44 7.99 24.45
N GLU A 273 31.09 9.16 24.32
CA GLU A 273 30.39 10.45 24.21
C GLU A 273 29.55 10.52 22.92
N PHE A 274 30.09 10.01 21.81
CA PHE A 274 29.37 9.92 20.55
C PHE A 274 28.17 8.95 20.65
N LEU A 275 28.34 7.77 21.23
CA LEU A 275 27.23 6.84 21.50
C LEU A 275 26.14 7.49 22.37
N ALA A 276 26.54 8.20 23.43
CA ALA A 276 25.60 8.91 24.30
C ALA A 276 24.87 10.05 23.58
N PHE A 277 25.52 10.71 22.62
CA PHE A 277 24.89 11.68 21.73
C PHE A 277 23.87 11.01 20.80
N GLU A 278 24.23 9.92 20.12
CA GLU A 278 23.30 9.21 19.23
C GLU A 278 22.07 8.69 19.99
N GLN A 279 22.28 8.06 21.15
CA GLN A 279 21.20 7.54 21.99
C GLN A 279 20.24 8.63 22.50
N ARG A 280 20.75 9.83 22.85
CA ARG A 280 19.91 10.97 23.24
C ARG A 280 19.09 11.49 22.06
N THR A 281 19.63 11.40 20.85
CA THR A 281 19.01 11.94 19.64
C THR A 281 18.01 10.96 19.01
N SER A 282 18.24 9.65 19.15
CA SER A 282 17.43 8.62 18.46
C SER A 282 16.03 8.41 19.04
N ARG A 283 15.74 8.94 20.24
CA ARG A 283 14.44 8.83 20.97
C ARG A 283 13.90 7.39 21.13
N GLY A 284 14.69 6.36 20.79
CA GLY A 284 14.29 4.95 20.81
C GLY A 284 13.20 4.57 19.81
N VAL A 285 12.93 5.39 18.78
CA VAL A 285 11.91 5.12 17.76
C VAL A 285 12.56 4.62 16.45
N ALA A 286 11.75 4.17 15.49
CA ALA A 286 12.22 3.53 14.26
C ALA A 286 13.13 2.30 14.50
N VAL A 287 12.82 1.52 15.54
CA VAL A 287 13.69 0.43 16.02
C VAL A 287 13.34 -0.96 15.49
N PHE A 288 12.05 -1.25 15.26
CA PHE A 288 11.57 -2.59 14.90
C PHE A 288 10.97 -2.63 13.48
N PRO A 289 11.47 -3.50 12.59
CA PRO A 289 12.71 -4.26 12.68
C PRO A 289 13.98 -3.38 12.68
N ALA A 290 15.09 -3.89 13.23
CA ALA A 290 16.38 -3.18 13.28
C ALA A 290 16.94 -2.94 11.86
N PHE A 291 16.88 -1.70 11.38
CA PHE A 291 17.25 -1.42 9.99
C PHE A 291 18.76 -1.54 9.74
N HIS A 292 19.62 -1.17 10.71
CA HIS A 292 21.08 -1.30 10.55
C HIS A 292 21.47 -2.74 10.27
N VAL A 293 20.84 -3.68 10.98
CA VAL A 293 21.02 -5.12 10.76
C VAL A 293 20.54 -5.50 9.37
N LEU A 294 19.30 -5.15 9.01
CA LEU A 294 18.73 -5.54 7.72
C LEU A 294 19.57 -5.01 6.54
N TRP A 295 19.92 -3.73 6.56
CA TRP A 295 20.71 -3.09 5.51
C TRP A 295 22.14 -3.62 5.47
N ALA A 296 22.78 -3.86 6.61
CA ALA A 296 24.11 -4.46 6.66
C ALA A 296 24.11 -5.88 6.07
N LEU A 297 23.11 -6.70 6.37
CA LEU A 297 22.99 -8.05 5.79
C LEU A 297 22.69 -8.01 4.29
N LEU A 298 21.86 -7.09 3.82
CA LEU A 298 21.61 -6.89 2.38
C LEU A 298 22.87 -6.43 1.63
N ALA A 299 23.62 -5.49 2.22
CA ALA A 299 24.89 -5.01 1.68
C ALA A 299 25.95 -6.12 1.66
N ALA A 300 26.10 -6.85 2.77
CA ALA A 300 27.01 -7.99 2.89
C ALA A 300 26.70 -9.06 1.85
N GLN A 301 25.43 -9.42 1.66
CA GLN A 301 25.02 -10.36 0.62
C GLN A 301 25.41 -9.85 -0.77
N ALA A 302 25.07 -8.61 -1.11
CA ALA A 302 25.33 -8.06 -2.44
C ALA A 302 26.83 -7.99 -2.77
N ILE A 303 27.66 -7.59 -1.80
CA ILE A 303 29.12 -7.57 -1.95
C ILE A 303 29.68 -8.99 -2.05
N ALA A 304 29.21 -9.91 -1.21
CA ALA A 304 29.68 -11.29 -1.19
C ALA A 304 29.35 -12.05 -2.48
N ASP A 305 28.14 -11.90 -3.01
CA ASP A 305 27.73 -12.54 -4.26
C ASP A 305 28.60 -12.04 -5.43
N GLY A 306 28.86 -10.73 -5.49
CA GLY A 306 29.78 -10.14 -6.47
C GLY A 306 31.24 -10.53 -6.28
N ALA A 307 31.68 -10.78 -5.05
CA ALA A 307 33.04 -11.24 -4.76
C ALA A 307 33.24 -12.71 -5.17
N ARG A 308 32.27 -13.58 -4.85
CA ARG A 308 32.29 -15.00 -5.27
C ARG A 308 32.30 -15.16 -6.79
N ALA A 309 31.49 -14.36 -7.50
CA ALA A 309 31.46 -14.36 -8.95
C ALA A 309 32.82 -14.02 -9.60
N ARG A 310 33.69 -13.29 -8.89
CA ARG A 310 35.06 -12.93 -9.33
C ARG A 310 36.15 -13.85 -8.75
N GLY A 311 35.78 -14.97 -8.12
CA GLY A 311 36.72 -15.89 -7.47
C GLY A 311 37.36 -15.36 -6.18
N ARG A 312 36.85 -14.25 -5.61
CA ARG A 312 37.41 -13.60 -4.42
C ARG A 312 36.67 -14.03 -3.14
N THR A 313 36.77 -15.31 -2.79
CA THR A 313 36.05 -15.89 -1.63
C THR A 313 36.40 -15.22 -0.30
N GLY A 314 37.67 -14.82 -0.09
CA GLY A 314 38.08 -14.08 1.11
C GLY A 314 37.33 -12.75 1.29
N TRP A 315 37.08 -12.02 0.20
CA TRP A 315 36.27 -10.78 0.24
C TRP A 315 34.79 -11.06 0.54
N ALA A 316 34.26 -12.19 0.09
CA ALA A 316 32.91 -12.60 0.44
C ALA A 316 32.79 -12.92 1.95
N VAL A 317 33.78 -13.61 2.52
CA VAL A 317 33.84 -13.87 3.97
C VAL A 317 33.97 -12.56 4.75
N ALA A 318 34.84 -11.65 4.32
CA ALA A 318 35.02 -10.35 4.95
C ALA A 318 33.73 -9.52 4.94
N ALA A 319 33.00 -9.48 3.83
CA ALA A 319 31.72 -8.76 3.74
C ALA A 319 30.66 -9.31 4.71
N TRP A 320 30.53 -10.65 4.80
CA TRP A 320 29.63 -11.28 5.76
C TRP A 320 30.07 -11.07 7.21
N GLY A 321 31.38 -11.18 7.48
CA GLY A 321 31.95 -10.89 8.79
C GLY A 321 31.65 -9.46 9.24
N TRP A 322 31.83 -8.48 8.35
CA TRP A 322 31.54 -7.08 8.65
C TRP A 322 30.05 -6.83 8.89
N GLY A 323 29.17 -7.40 8.06
CA GLY A 323 27.72 -7.33 8.26
C GLY A 323 27.28 -7.95 9.60
N LEU A 324 27.89 -9.06 10.01
CA LEU A 324 27.63 -9.69 11.30
C LEU A 324 28.15 -8.86 12.48
N LEU A 325 29.33 -8.24 12.34
CA LEU A 325 29.87 -7.34 13.36
C LEU A 325 28.97 -6.12 13.57
N ILE A 326 28.43 -5.53 12.49
CA ILE A 326 27.41 -4.47 12.59
C ILE A 326 26.17 -5.00 13.32
N ALA A 327 25.68 -6.20 12.97
CA ALA A 327 24.51 -6.76 13.61
C ALA A 327 24.69 -7.00 15.12
N VAL A 328 25.84 -7.53 15.53
CA VAL A 328 26.20 -7.71 16.94
C VAL A 328 26.37 -6.35 17.63
N SER A 329 26.98 -5.37 16.96
CA SER A 329 27.16 -4.03 17.51
C SER A 329 25.84 -3.33 17.83
N CYS A 330 24.75 -3.60 17.10
CA CYS A 330 23.42 -3.08 17.41
C CYS A 330 22.93 -3.51 18.80
N LEU A 331 23.27 -4.73 19.22
CA LEU A 331 22.94 -5.25 20.55
C LEU A 331 23.89 -4.71 21.61
N THR A 332 25.19 -4.66 21.34
CA THR A 332 26.19 -4.29 22.36
C THR A 332 26.26 -2.78 22.62
N THR A 333 25.87 -1.94 21.66
CA THR A 333 25.66 -0.50 21.84
C THR A 333 24.35 -0.16 22.57
N ALA A 334 23.49 -1.16 22.81
CA ALA A 334 22.12 -0.97 23.34
C ALA A 334 21.20 -0.13 22.46
N ALA A 335 21.52 0.06 21.18
CA ALA A 335 20.68 0.79 20.23
C ALA A 335 19.44 -0.02 19.80
N HIS A 336 19.51 -1.35 19.86
CA HIS A 336 18.43 -2.26 19.50
C HIS A 336 18.32 -3.42 20.50
N SER A 337 17.11 -3.96 20.64
CA SER A 337 16.86 -5.19 21.40
C SER A 337 17.02 -6.46 20.54
N LEU A 338 17.08 -7.62 21.19
CA LEU A 338 17.04 -8.93 20.54
C LEU A 338 15.81 -9.08 19.65
N VAL A 339 14.66 -8.54 20.06
CA VAL A 339 13.42 -8.60 19.27
C VAL A 339 13.57 -7.84 17.96
N ASP A 340 14.18 -6.65 18.01
CA ASP A 340 14.43 -5.79 16.84
C ASP A 340 15.37 -6.46 15.84
N VAL A 341 16.48 -6.99 16.35
CA VAL A 341 17.49 -7.72 15.55
C VAL A 341 16.91 -9.00 14.96
N THR A 342 16.15 -9.76 15.74
CA THR A 342 15.50 -10.99 15.26
C THR A 342 14.50 -10.67 14.15
N GLY A 343 13.68 -9.63 14.33
CA GLY A 343 12.75 -9.16 13.30
C GLY A 343 13.48 -8.79 11.99
N ALA A 344 14.64 -8.14 12.09
CA ALA A 344 15.44 -7.75 10.92
C ALA A 344 16.05 -8.96 10.20
N VAL A 345 16.55 -9.95 10.96
CA VAL A 345 17.07 -11.20 10.38
C VAL A 345 15.97 -12.00 9.69
N LEU A 346 14.79 -12.13 10.30
CA LEU A 346 13.64 -12.82 9.67
C LEU A 346 13.22 -12.11 8.38
N LEU A 347 13.13 -10.78 8.39
CA LEU A 347 12.83 -10.01 7.20
C LEU A 347 13.94 -10.15 6.13
N PHE A 348 15.20 -10.15 6.53
CA PHE A 348 16.33 -10.41 5.64
C PHE A 348 16.20 -11.77 4.95
N LEU A 349 15.88 -12.84 5.70
CA LEU A 349 15.71 -14.18 5.14
C LEU A 349 14.60 -14.23 4.08
N LEU A 350 13.49 -13.51 4.30
CA LEU A 350 12.39 -13.41 3.33
C LEU A 350 12.79 -12.64 2.06
N LEU A 351 13.58 -11.57 2.21
CA LEU A 351 14.02 -10.71 1.10
C LEU A 351 15.24 -11.25 0.34
N ARG A 352 16.08 -12.05 1.01
CA ARG A 352 17.30 -12.64 0.46
C ARG A 352 17.03 -13.45 -0.81
N ASP A 353 15.95 -14.22 -0.84
CA ASP A 353 15.51 -14.98 -2.02
C ASP A 353 14.11 -14.52 -2.48
N LEU A 354 14.02 -13.25 -2.84
CA LEU A 354 12.78 -12.63 -3.30
C LEU A 354 12.11 -13.41 -4.45
N ASP A 355 12.90 -13.97 -5.38
CA ASP A 355 12.39 -14.74 -6.52
C ASP A 355 11.70 -16.03 -6.03
N ALA A 356 12.32 -16.77 -5.09
CA ALA A 356 11.71 -17.96 -4.49
C ALA A 356 10.50 -17.62 -3.60
N THR A 357 10.59 -16.56 -2.79
CA THR A 357 9.50 -16.07 -1.94
C THR A 357 8.28 -15.68 -2.79
N TRP A 358 8.50 -14.90 -3.86
CA TRP A 358 7.44 -14.54 -4.80
C TRP A 358 6.86 -15.75 -5.52
N ALA A 359 7.71 -16.68 -5.98
CA ALA A 359 7.24 -17.91 -6.61
C ALA A 359 6.41 -18.78 -5.64
N ALA A 360 6.76 -18.83 -4.35
CA ALA A 360 5.98 -19.52 -3.33
C ALA A 360 4.62 -18.86 -3.13
N ILE A 361 4.56 -17.52 -2.99
CA ILE A 361 3.30 -16.77 -2.88
C ILE A 361 2.42 -17.03 -4.11
N ARG A 362 2.97 -16.95 -5.32
CA ARG A 362 2.23 -17.23 -6.55
C ARG A 362 1.72 -18.66 -6.61
N ARG A 363 2.56 -19.66 -6.30
CA ARG A 363 2.14 -21.07 -6.27
C ARG A 363 1.01 -21.30 -5.27
N ARG A 364 1.08 -20.72 -4.07
CA ARG A 364 0.00 -20.81 -3.07
C ARG A 364 -1.27 -20.11 -3.54
N THR A 365 -1.15 -18.95 -4.17
CA THR A 365 -2.28 -18.21 -4.75
C THR A 365 -2.94 -19.01 -5.87
N GLU A 366 -2.15 -19.64 -6.74
CA GLU A 366 -2.63 -20.50 -7.83
C GLU A 366 -3.28 -21.78 -7.29
N GLN A 367 -2.73 -22.39 -6.24
CA GLN A 367 -3.35 -23.53 -5.54
C GLN A 367 -4.71 -23.14 -4.96
N LEU A 368 -4.82 -21.98 -4.32
CA LEU A 368 -6.08 -21.48 -3.78
C LEU A 368 -7.08 -21.14 -4.90
N ALA A 369 -6.61 -20.54 -5.99
CA ALA A 369 -7.44 -20.24 -7.16
C ALA A 369 -8.08 -21.48 -7.80
N ASN A 370 -7.44 -22.65 -7.64
CA ASN A 370 -7.90 -23.93 -8.17
C ASN A 370 -8.40 -24.89 -7.07
N SER A 371 -8.67 -24.39 -5.86
CA SER A 371 -9.11 -25.22 -4.73
C SER A 371 -10.63 -25.43 -4.66
N TRP A 372 -11.36 -24.97 -5.67
CA TRP A 372 -12.82 -25.08 -5.70
C TRP A 372 -13.26 -26.54 -5.53
N ARG A 373 -14.08 -26.78 -4.52
CA ARG A 373 -14.76 -28.06 -4.22
C ARG A 373 -16.21 -27.80 -3.84
N GLU A 374 -17.02 -28.83 -3.97
CA GLU A 374 -18.39 -28.89 -3.47
C GLU A 374 -18.62 -30.19 -2.72
N TRP A 375 -19.48 -30.17 -1.71
CA TRP A 375 -19.97 -31.35 -1.00
C TRP A 375 -21.49 -31.37 -1.10
N ARG A 376 -22.07 -32.56 -1.30
CA ARG A 376 -23.51 -32.73 -1.45
C ARG A 376 -24.04 -33.63 -0.34
N ALA A 377 -25.10 -33.18 0.32
CA ALA A 377 -25.85 -33.93 1.31
C ALA A 377 -27.34 -33.84 0.97
N GLY A 378 -27.87 -34.86 0.30
CA GLY A 378 -29.24 -34.86 -0.21
C GLY A 378 -29.48 -33.71 -1.21
N PRO A 379 -30.50 -32.84 -0.99
CA PRO A 379 -30.78 -31.71 -1.88
C PRO A 379 -29.84 -30.52 -1.68
N VAL A 380 -29.01 -30.54 -0.63
CA VAL A 380 -28.14 -29.43 -0.21
C VAL A 380 -26.74 -29.60 -0.80
N ARG A 381 -26.17 -28.51 -1.30
CA ARG A 381 -24.76 -28.43 -1.71
C ARG A 381 -24.05 -27.35 -0.90
N LEU A 382 -22.90 -27.71 -0.33
CA LEU A 382 -21.97 -26.82 0.36
C LEU A 382 -20.78 -26.50 -0.56
N LEU A 383 -20.42 -25.23 -0.67
CA LEU A 383 -19.34 -24.75 -1.52
C LEU A 383 -18.09 -24.46 -0.68
N SER A 384 -16.92 -24.90 -1.16
CA SER A 384 -15.60 -24.71 -0.53
C SER A 384 -15.25 -23.29 -0.12
N TYR A 385 -15.80 -22.28 -0.81
CA TYR A 385 -15.54 -20.88 -0.50
C TYR A 385 -16.47 -20.28 0.56
N ALA A 386 -17.41 -21.05 1.13
CA ALA A 386 -18.35 -20.62 2.19
C ALA A 386 -17.70 -20.02 3.46
N PRO A 387 -16.52 -20.49 3.92
CA PRO A 387 -15.88 -19.92 5.11
C PRO A 387 -15.46 -18.45 4.93
N TRP A 388 -15.11 -18.02 3.71
CA TRP A 388 -14.63 -16.66 3.46
C TRP A 388 -15.67 -15.57 3.74
N PRO A 389 -16.90 -15.61 3.19
CA PRO A 389 -17.94 -14.62 3.54
C PRO A 389 -18.38 -14.73 5.00
N ALA A 390 -18.35 -15.92 5.61
CA ALA A 390 -18.63 -16.11 7.03
C ALA A 390 -17.62 -15.35 7.90
N LEU A 391 -16.33 -15.60 7.67
CA LEU A 391 -15.24 -14.92 8.37
C LEU A 391 -15.28 -13.40 8.10
N ALA A 392 -15.58 -12.98 6.87
CA ALA A 392 -15.68 -11.57 6.52
C ALA A 392 -16.76 -10.87 7.33
N ALA A 393 -17.95 -11.46 7.42
CA ALA A 393 -19.06 -10.87 8.16
C ALA A 393 -18.83 -10.88 9.67
N GLY A 394 -18.33 -11.99 10.22
CA GLY A 394 -18.03 -12.10 11.65
C GLY A 394 -16.92 -11.16 12.10
N LEU A 395 -15.78 -11.17 11.41
CA LEU A 395 -14.66 -10.26 11.70
C LEU A 395 -15.06 -8.80 11.47
N GLY A 396 -15.81 -8.54 10.41
CA GLY A 396 -16.32 -7.21 10.09
C GLY A 396 -17.19 -6.64 11.21
N LEU A 397 -18.17 -7.43 11.67
CA LEU A 397 -19.04 -7.04 12.78
C LEU A 397 -18.27 -6.88 14.09
N LEU A 398 -17.30 -7.76 14.36
CA LEU A 398 -16.46 -7.70 15.55
C LEU A 398 -15.64 -6.39 15.58
N VAL A 399 -14.91 -6.08 14.52
CA VAL A 399 -14.07 -4.88 14.43
C VAL A 399 -14.94 -3.62 14.46
N ALA A 400 -16.02 -3.58 13.68
CA ALA A 400 -16.94 -2.44 13.68
C ALA A 400 -17.63 -2.25 15.04
N GLY A 401 -18.05 -3.33 15.71
CA GLY A 401 -18.65 -3.28 17.04
C GLY A 401 -17.68 -2.81 18.11
N MET A 402 -16.43 -3.29 18.09
CA MET A 402 -15.37 -2.83 18.99
C MET A 402 -15.00 -1.36 18.76
N ALA A 403 -15.07 -0.88 17.52
CA ALA A 403 -14.83 0.52 17.18
C ALA A 403 -16.02 1.42 17.53
N ALA A 404 -17.26 1.00 17.30
CA ALA A 404 -18.44 1.83 17.58
C ALA A 404 -18.81 1.84 19.07
N GLY A 405 -18.39 0.82 19.82
CA GLY A 405 -18.69 0.65 21.23
C GLY A 405 -20.12 0.15 21.51
N ARG A 406 -20.39 -0.17 22.77
CA ARG A 406 -21.66 -0.80 23.20
C ARG A 406 -22.91 0.03 22.86
N ALA A 407 -22.81 1.35 22.94
CA ALA A 407 -23.92 2.25 22.66
C ALA A 407 -24.44 2.13 21.22
N GLN A 408 -23.58 1.76 20.27
CA GLN A 408 -23.92 1.66 18.85
C GLN A 408 -24.12 0.22 18.38
N PHE A 409 -24.15 -0.75 19.30
CA PHE A 409 -24.23 -2.18 18.99
C PHE A 409 -25.41 -2.53 18.07
N ALA A 410 -26.60 -2.01 18.36
CA ALA A 410 -27.80 -2.26 17.56
C ALA A 410 -27.65 -1.71 16.13
N ALA A 411 -27.09 -0.50 15.97
CA ALA A 411 -26.83 0.10 14.67
C ALA A 411 -25.84 -0.73 13.83
N ILE A 412 -24.78 -1.25 14.46
CA ILE A 412 -23.78 -2.09 13.78
C ILE A 412 -24.40 -3.41 13.29
N CYS A 413 -25.20 -4.08 14.12
CA CYS A 413 -25.93 -5.30 13.74
C CYS A 413 -26.93 -5.02 12.60
N TRP A 414 -27.66 -3.91 12.69
CA TRP A 414 -28.62 -3.48 11.68
C TRP A 414 -27.95 -3.25 10.32
N ILE A 415 -26.86 -2.48 10.29
CA ILE A 415 -26.10 -2.24 9.05
C ILE A 415 -25.61 -3.56 8.45
N GLY A 416 -25.10 -4.49 9.27
CA GLY A 416 -24.69 -5.82 8.81
C GLY A 416 -25.83 -6.60 8.14
N ALA A 417 -27.04 -6.54 8.70
CA ALA A 417 -28.22 -7.15 8.09
C ALA A 417 -28.63 -6.46 6.78
N CYS A 418 -28.62 -5.12 6.74
CA CYS A 418 -28.89 -4.36 5.52
C CYS A 418 -27.88 -4.64 4.40
N ILE A 419 -26.60 -4.85 4.73
CA ILE A 419 -25.56 -5.25 3.77
C ILE A 419 -25.93 -6.59 3.13
N LEU A 420 -26.34 -7.59 3.90
CA LEU A 420 -26.74 -8.89 3.36
C LEU A 420 -27.97 -8.78 2.46
N ALA A 421 -28.99 -8.08 2.95
CA ALA A 421 -30.25 -7.87 2.24
C ALA A 421 -30.00 -7.13 0.92
N GLY A 422 -29.25 -6.03 0.96
CA GLY A 422 -28.87 -5.25 -0.21
C GLY A 422 -28.06 -6.07 -1.21
N ALA A 423 -27.06 -6.83 -0.74
CA ALA A 423 -26.24 -7.68 -1.59
C ALA A 423 -27.07 -8.76 -2.34
N GLY A 424 -28.05 -9.36 -1.66
CA GLY A 424 -28.96 -10.34 -2.25
C GLY A 424 -29.98 -9.71 -3.20
N LEU A 425 -30.68 -8.66 -2.77
CA LEU A 425 -31.75 -8.01 -3.57
C LEU A 425 -31.21 -7.41 -4.87
N TRP A 426 -30.09 -6.68 -4.79
CA TRP A 426 -29.45 -6.06 -5.95
C TRP A 426 -29.06 -7.10 -6.99
N ALA A 427 -28.30 -8.10 -6.57
CA ALA A 427 -27.81 -9.11 -7.48
C ALA A 427 -28.96 -9.95 -8.03
N GLN A 428 -30.02 -10.19 -7.26
CA GLN A 428 -31.18 -10.88 -7.77
C GLN A 428 -31.87 -10.11 -8.92
N TYR A 429 -31.92 -8.78 -8.84
CA TYR A 429 -32.58 -7.94 -9.85
C TYR A 429 -31.71 -7.68 -11.08
N LEU A 430 -30.39 -7.51 -10.89
CA LEU A 430 -29.46 -7.08 -11.95
C LEU A 430 -28.54 -8.19 -12.47
N GLU A 431 -28.12 -9.12 -11.61
CA GLU A 431 -27.15 -10.18 -11.93
C GLU A 431 -27.80 -11.58 -12.04
N GLY A 432 -29.09 -11.68 -11.68
CA GLY A 432 -29.86 -12.92 -11.70
C GLY A 432 -29.98 -13.46 -13.11
N SER A 433 -29.76 -14.77 -13.27
CA SER A 433 -29.89 -15.45 -14.56
C SER A 433 -30.48 -16.85 -14.36
N SER A 434 -30.87 -17.52 -15.45
CA SER A 434 -31.29 -18.93 -15.43
C SER A 434 -30.25 -19.86 -14.78
N HIS A 435 -28.97 -19.48 -14.84
CA HIS A 435 -27.84 -20.24 -14.29
C HIS A 435 -27.46 -19.84 -12.85
N LEU A 436 -27.82 -18.62 -12.41
CA LEU A 436 -27.54 -18.09 -11.08
C LEU A 436 -28.83 -17.57 -10.46
N LEU A 437 -29.50 -18.42 -9.67
CA LEU A 437 -30.81 -18.12 -9.10
C LEU A 437 -30.74 -17.39 -7.75
N ARG A 438 -29.55 -17.28 -7.13
CA ARG A 438 -29.29 -16.52 -5.89
C ARG A 438 -27.91 -15.85 -5.87
N PRO A 439 -27.58 -14.93 -6.78
CA PRO A 439 -26.30 -14.23 -6.74
C PRO A 439 -26.25 -13.21 -5.58
N PHE A 440 -25.04 -12.81 -5.18
CA PHE A 440 -24.79 -11.73 -4.23
C PHE A 440 -23.79 -10.74 -4.82
N GLY A 441 -24.17 -9.46 -4.81
CA GLY A 441 -23.47 -8.39 -5.52
C GLY A 441 -22.84 -7.39 -4.56
N TRP A 442 -21.64 -6.93 -4.90
CA TRP A 442 -20.90 -5.96 -4.08
C TRP A 442 -21.61 -4.61 -3.99
N TYR A 443 -22.10 -4.09 -5.12
CA TYR A 443 -22.83 -2.82 -5.18
C TYR A 443 -24.09 -2.83 -4.31
N GLY A 444 -24.82 -3.94 -4.33
CA GLY A 444 -25.96 -4.14 -3.43
C GLY A 444 -25.59 -4.08 -1.96
N GLY A 445 -24.47 -4.69 -1.57
CA GLY A 445 -23.95 -4.61 -0.21
C GLY A 445 -23.59 -3.18 0.19
N MET A 446 -23.00 -2.39 -0.72
CA MET A 446 -22.68 -0.98 -0.48
C MET A 446 -23.94 -0.12 -0.32
N VAL A 447 -24.94 -0.30 -1.19
CA VAL A 447 -26.25 0.37 -1.04
C VAL A 447 -26.92 -0.03 0.27
N GLY A 448 -26.89 -1.32 0.62
CA GLY A 448 -27.36 -1.82 1.90
C GLY A 448 -26.65 -1.19 3.11
N ALA A 449 -25.33 -1.00 3.04
CA ALA A 449 -24.57 -0.31 4.07
C ALA A 449 -25.02 1.15 4.24
N VAL A 450 -25.18 1.88 3.13
CA VAL A 450 -25.63 3.28 3.14
C VAL A 450 -27.04 3.40 3.72
N VAL A 451 -27.98 2.58 3.24
CA VAL A 451 -29.36 2.55 3.76
C VAL A 451 -29.37 2.19 5.24
N GLY A 452 -28.61 1.18 5.65
CA GLY A 452 -28.49 0.78 7.05
C GLY A 452 -27.93 1.89 7.93
N ALA A 453 -26.91 2.62 7.46
CA ALA A 453 -26.28 3.70 8.21
C ALA A 453 -27.21 4.92 8.33
N LEU A 454 -27.90 5.29 7.25
CA LEU A 454 -28.87 6.38 7.24
C LEU A 454 -30.07 6.07 8.15
N THR A 455 -30.63 4.87 8.06
CA THR A 455 -31.77 4.46 8.90
C THR A 455 -31.39 4.30 10.36
N ALA A 456 -30.19 3.77 10.67
CA ALA A 456 -29.65 3.78 12.02
C ALA A 456 -29.47 5.23 12.55
N SER A 457 -29.04 6.15 11.69
CA SER A 457 -28.88 7.55 12.09
C SER A 457 -30.20 8.26 12.33
N LEU A 458 -31.23 7.96 11.53
CA LEU A 458 -32.60 8.41 11.80
C LEU A 458 -33.14 7.88 13.14
N ALA A 459 -32.66 6.71 13.58
CA ALA A 459 -32.94 6.14 14.90
C ALA A 459 -32.02 6.66 16.03
N GLY A 460 -31.22 7.71 15.76
CA GLY A 460 -30.40 8.39 16.77
C GLY A 460 -28.92 7.99 16.79
N ALA A 461 -28.46 7.08 15.92
CA ALA A 461 -27.04 6.74 15.85
C ALA A 461 -26.22 7.86 15.18
N PRO A 462 -25.00 8.16 15.68
CA PRO A 462 -24.11 9.13 15.06
C PRO A 462 -23.54 8.59 13.75
N LEU A 463 -24.07 9.06 12.61
CA LEU A 463 -23.73 8.59 11.25
C LEU A 463 -22.21 8.50 11.01
N LEU A 464 -21.46 9.53 11.39
CA LEU A 464 -20.02 9.57 11.16
C LEU A 464 -19.28 8.47 11.93
N ALA A 465 -19.62 8.25 13.22
CA ALA A 465 -18.94 7.27 14.05
C ALA A 465 -19.25 5.83 13.61
N ILE A 466 -20.50 5.53 13.27
CA ILE A 466 -20.86 4.20 12.73
C ILE A 466 -20.23 3.98 11.35
N THR A 467 -20.11 5.02 10.52
CA THR A 467 -19.41 4.94 9.23
C THR A 467 -17.91 4.70 9.42
N ALA A 468 -17.27 5.41 10.36
CA ALA A 468 -15.86 5.22 10.69
C ALA A 468 -15.58 3.80 11.19
N ALA A 469 -16.46 3.26 12.04
CA ALA A 469 -16.37 1.88 12.51
C ALA A 469 -16.40 0.86 11.34
N PHE A 470 -17.28 1.06 10.36
CA PHE A 470 -17.30 0.22 9.17
C PHE A 470 -16.10 0.46 8.24
N CYS A 471 -15.58 1.68 8.13
CA CYS A 471 -14.37 1.97 7.36
C CYS A 471 -13.12 1.29 7.95
N LEU A 472 -13.05 1.12 9.27
CA LEU A 472 -12.00 0.34 9.94
C LEU A 472 -12.10 -1.16 9.64
N ALA A 473 -13.32 -1.69 9.58
CA ALA A 473 -13.58 -3.10 9.29
C ALA A 473 -13.46 -3.43 7.79
N ALA A 474 -13.81 -2.49 6.91
CA ALA A 474 -14.00 -2.73 5.49
C ALA A 474 -12.77 -3.31 4.76
N PRO A 475 -11.53 -2.85 5.00
CA PRO A 475 -10.36 -3.46 4.36
C PRO A 475 -10.19 -4.94 4.72
N LEU A 476 -10.43 -5.32 5.98
CA LEU A 476 -10.35 -6.72 6.44
C LEU A 476 -11.47 -7.58 5.83
N ILE A 477 -12.69 -7.02 5.75
CA ILE A 477 -13.81 -7.64 5.02
C ILE A 477 -13.43 -7.88 3.55
N GLN A 478 -12.81 -6.88 2.91
CA GLN A 478 -12.37 -6.98 1.52
C GLN A 478 -11.26 -8.02 1.32
N VAL A 479 -10.28 -8.12 2.22
CA VAL A 479 -9.25 -9.17 2.16
C VAL A 479 -9.90 -10.56 2.09
N LEU A 480 -10.83 -10.84 3.01
CA LEU A 480 -11.53 -12.12 3.06
C LEU A 480 -12.44 -12.31 1.83
N GLY A 481 -13.10 -11.24 1.38
CA GLY A 481 -13.85 -11.21 0.13
C GLY A 481 -13.02 -11.53 -1.11
N ARG A 482 -11.75 -11.10 -1.17
CA ARG A 482 -10.83 -11.38 -2.28
C ARG A 482 -10.30 -12.80 -2.26
N LEU A 483 -10.15 -13.44 -1.09
CA LEU A 483 -9.88 -14.89 -1.01
C LEU A 483 -11.06 -15.70 -1.58
N ARG A 484 -12.30 -15.27 -1.30
CA ARG A 484 -13.49 -15.82 -1.96
C ARG A 484 -13.46 -15.62 -3.49
N CYS A 485 -13.05 -14.43 -3.95
CA CYS A 485 -12.93 -14.12 -5.38
C CYS A 485 -11.88 -15.00 -6.07
N LEU A 486 -10.74 -15.27 -5.41
CA LEU A 486 -9.70 -16.15 -5.92
C LEU A 486 -10.25 -17.54 -6.21
N VAL A 487 -10.96 -18.17 -5.27
CA VAL A 487 -11.53 -19.52 -5.44
C VAL A 487 -12.63 -19.55 -6.51
N GLN A 488 -13.42 -18.49 -6.64
CA GLN A 488 -14.47 -18.41 -7.67
C GLN A 488 -13.95 -18.05 -9.07
N GLY A 489 -12.78 -17.41 -9.15
CA GLY A 489 -12.24 -16.86 -10.39
C GLY A 489 -12.93 -15.58 -10.88
N CYS A 490 -13.50 -14.77 -9.99
CA CYS A 490 -13.98 -13.42 -10.33
C CYS A 490 -12.95 -12.35 -9.95
N CYS A 491 -13.14 -11.11 -10.37
CA CYS A 491 -12.21 -10.01 -10.10
C CYS A 491 -10.79 -10.26 -10.62
N HIS A 492 -10.69 -11.01 -11.72
CA HIS A 492 -9.42 -11.50 -12.26
C HIS A 492 -8.71 -10.46 -13.13
N GLY A 493 -7.41 -10.63 -13.30
CA GLY A 493 -6.57 -9.79 -14.14
C GLY A 493 -6.58 -10.21 -15.61
N GLY A 494 -5.94 -9.39 -16.44
CA GLY A 494 -5.62 -9.74 -17.83
C GLY A 494 -4.36 -10.63 -17.96
N PRO A 495 -4.04 -11.08 -19.19
CA PRO A 495 -2.83 -11.84 -19.48
C PRO A 495 -1.58 -11.14 -18.93
N ALA A 496 -0.69 -11.95 -18.35
CA ALA A 496 0.52 -11.48 -17.68
C ALA A 496 1.72 -12.39 -18.01
N PRO A 497 2.96 -11.89 -17.87
CA PRO A 497 4.14 -12.75 -17.95
C PRO A 497 4.07 -13.92 -16.96
N ALA A 498 4.56 -15.10 -17.36
CA ALA A 498 4.45 -16.33 -16.56
C ALA A 498 5.11 -16.26 -15.16
N HIS A 499 6.11 -15.39 -14.97
CA HIS A 499 6.78 -15.16 -13.69
C HIS A 499 6.00 -14.20 -12.76
N VAL A 500 4.96 -13.53 -13.26
CA VAL A 500 4.08 -12.63 -12.50
C VAL A 500 2.70 -13.25 -12.29
N GLY A 501 2.13 -13.88 -13.32
CA GLY A 501 0.75 -14.34 -13.30
C GLY A 501 0.52 -15.66 -12.55
N ILE A 502 -0.76 -15.95 -12.31
CA ILE A 502 -1.31 -17.24 -11.85
C ILE A 502 -2.20 -17.84 -12.95
N ARG A 503 -2.43 -19.15 -12.91
CA ARG A 503 -3.28 -19.87 -13.87
C ARG A 503 -4.52 -20.44 -13.22
N TYR A 504 -5.65 -20.30 -13.91
CA TYR A 504 -6.88 -21.01 -13.56
C TYR A 504 -7.06 -22.20 -14.49
N THR A 505 -7.29 -23.38 -13.91
CA THR A 505 -7.53 -24.64 -14.63
C THR A 505 -8.83 -25.31 -14.19
N HIS A 506 -9.36 -24.97 -13.00
CA HIS A 506 -10.57 -25.57 -12.49
C HIS A 506 -11.81 -25.19 -13.32
N ARG A 507 -12.55 -26.18 -13.85
CA ARG A 507 -13.68 -26.00 -14.78
C ARG A 507 -14.82 -25.10 -14.30
N ARG A 508 -15.02 -24.99 -12.97
CA ARG A 508 -16.05 -24.14 -12.33
C ARG A 508 -15.57 -22.70 -12.07
N SER A 509 -14.32 -22.38 -12.38
CA SER A 509 -13.82 -21.00 -12.26
C SER A 509 -14.50 -20.11 -13.31
N ARG A 510 -14.88 -18.89 -12.92
CA ARG A 510 -15.41 -17.92 -13.87
C ARG A 510 -14.38 -17.50 -14.92
N VAL A 511 -13.08 -17.60 -14.60
CA VAL A 511 -11.99 -17.39 -15.57
C VAL A 511 -12.04 -18.43 -16.70
N THR A 512 -12.32 -19.70 -16.37
CA THR A 512 -12.40 -20.77 -17.37
C THR A 512 -13.71 -20.75 -18.13
N GLN A 513 -14.82 -20.42 -17.46
CA GLN A 513 -16.17 -20.49 -18.03
C GLN A 513 -16.58 -19.26 -18.85
N HIS A 514 -16.18 -18.06 -18.43
CA HIS A 514 -16.67 -16.81 -19.02
C HIS A 514 -15.58 -15.99 -19.71
N ALA A 515 -14.36 -16.00 -19.18
CA ALA A 515 -13.25 -15.26 -19.78
C ALA A 515 -12.46 -16.06 -20.82
N HIS A 516 -12.66 -17.39 -20.87
CA HIS A 516 -11.93 -18.31 -21.76
C HIS A 516 -10.39 -18.23 -21.61
N LEU A 517 -9.90 -17.96 -20.39
CA LEU A 517 -8.47 -17.82 -20.09
C LEU A 517 -7.88 -19.03 -19.33
N ALA A 518 -8.42 -20.23 -19.57
CA ALA A 518 -7.94 -21.45 -18.92
C ALA A 518 -6.46 -21.71 -19.24
N GLY A 519 -5.64 -21.97 -18.21
CA GLY A 519 -4.20 -22.24 -18.35
C GLY A 519 -3.33 -21.04 -18.74
N ILE A 520 -3.93 -19.89 -19.06
CA ILE A 520 -3.21 -18.66 -19.42
C ILE A 520 -2.74 -17.95 -18.14
N PRO A 521 -1.46 -17.55 -18.02
CA PRO A 521 -1.01 -16.76 -16.89
C PRO A 521 -1.66 -15.38 -16.91
N ILE A 522 -2.39 -15.05 -15.85
CA ILE A 522 -3.06 -13.76 -15.69
C ILE A 522 -2.62 -13.04 -14.43
N HIS A 523 -2.74 -11.71 -14.41
CA HIS A 523 -2.47 -10.91 -13.21
C HIS A 523 -3.35 -11.38 -12.05
N ALA A 524 -2.74 -11.63 -10.89
CA ALA A 524 -3.45 -11.99 -9.67
C ALA A 524 -4.02 -10.74 -8.99
N THR A 525 -4.91 -10.00 -9.66
CA THR A 525 -5.53 -8.78 -9.13
C THR A 525 -6.19 -8.96 -7.76
N PRO A 526 -6.80 -10.12 -7.40
CA PRO A 526 -7.26 -10.32 -6.02
C PRO A 526 -6.11 -10.32 -5.00
N LEU A 527 -4.92 -10.85 -5.34
CA LEU A 527 -3.75 -10.81 -4.47
C LEU A 527 -3.25 -9.37 -4.30
N TYR A 528 -3.25 -8.57 -5.37
CA TYR A 528 -2.89 -7.15 -5.31
C TYR A 528 -3.86 -6.39 -4.39
N SER A 529 -5.15 -6.69 -4.51
CA SER A 529 -6.22 -6.14 -3.67
C SER A 529 -6.09 -6.55 -2.20
N ILE A 530 -5.71 -7.80 -1.91
CA ILE A 530 -5.41 -8.27 -0.55
C ILE A 530 -4.25 -7.48 0.04
N ALA A 531 -3.14 -7.35 -0.68
CA ALA A 531 -1.98 -6.60 -0.21
C ALA A 531 -2.32 -5.13 0.07
N GLY A 532 -3.04 -4.47 -0.85
CA GLY A 532 -3.49 -3.09 -0.68
C GLY A 532 -4.41 -2.91 0.53
N ASN A 533 -5.39 -3.81 0.71
CA ASN A 533 -6.32 -3.73 1.84
C ASN A 533 -5.66 -4.05 3.19
N LEU A 534 -4.65 -4.93 3.25
CA LEU A 534 -3.86 -5.15 4.47
C LEU A 534 -3.08 -3.89 4.87
N LEU A 535 -2.50 -3.19 3.89
CA LEU A 535 -1.83 -1.91 4.12
C LEU A 535 -2.82 -0.85 4.63
N ILE A 536 -3.97 -0.72 3.98
CA ILE A 536 -5.02 0.22 4.39
C ILE A 536 -5.52 -0.11 5.79
N ALA A 537 -5.78 -1.39 6.09
CA ALA A 537 -6.18 -1.82 7.43
C ALA A 537 -5.15 -1.39 8.49
N ALA A 538 -3.87 -1.68 8.26
CA ALA A 538 -2.81 -1.34 9.20
C ALA A 538 -2.76 0.17 9.50
N ILE A 539 -2.88 1.01 8.46
CA ILE A 539 -2.93 2.47 8.60
C ILE A 539 -4.16 2.92 9.38
N LEU A 540 -5.37 2.48 8.99
CA LEU A 540 -6.61 2.95 9.60
C LEU A 540 -6.75 2.50 11.06
N LEU A 541 -6.41 1.24 11.36
CA LEU A 541 -6.41 0.72 12.72
C LEU A 541 -5.42 1.48 13.59
N ARG A 542 -4.24 1.84 13.04
CA ARG A 542 -3.26 2.65 13.76
C ARG A 542 -3.78 4.06 14.04
N LEU A 543 -4.36 4.72 13.04
CA LEU A 543 -4.98 6.04 13.21
C LEU A 543 -6.02 6.01 14.33
N ARG A 544 -6.85 4.95 14.39
CA ARG A 544 -7.84 4.78 15.44
C ARG A 544 -7.22 4.63 16.85
N VAL A 545 -6.15 3.85 16.97
CA VAL A 545 -5.42 3.69 18.25
C VAL A 545 -4.81 5.02 18.70
N LEU A 546 -4.27 5.79 17.76
CA LEU A 546 -3.69 7.12 18.01
C LEU A 546 -4.74 8.21 18.28
N GLY A 547 -6.04 7.89 18.26
CA GLY A 547 -7.11 8.86 18.50
C GLY A 547 -7.31 9.84 17.34
N ALA A 548 -7.06 9.42 16.11
CA ALA A 548 -7.38 10.23 14.94
C ALA A 548 -8.90 10.51 14.89
N PRO A 549 -9.33 11.73 14.48
CA PRO A 549 -10.73 12.05 14.29
C PRO A 549 -11.40 11.11 13.27
N ASP A 550 -12.68 10.78 13.49
CA ASP A 550 -13.43 9.88 12.60
C ASP A 550 -13.48 10.38 11.15
N VAL A 551 -13.49 11.70 10.93
CA VAL A 551 -13.41 12.31 9.59
C VAL A 551 -12.11 11.97 8.86
N LEU A 552 -10.99 11.89 9.59
CA LEU A 552 -9.70 11.50 9.03
C LEU A 552 -9.69 10.01 8.72
N VAL A 553 -10.24 9.16 9.60
CA VAL A 553 -10.34 7.70 9.37
C VAL A 553 -11.17 7.40 8.12
N VAL A 554 -12.37 8.00 8.02
CA VAL A 554 -13.27 7.81 6.87
C VAL A 554 -12.63 8.39 5.61
N GLY A 555 -12.07 9.61 5.70
CA GLY A 555 -11.37 10.25 4.60
C GLY A 555 -10.22 9.41 4.05
N SER A 556 -9.32 8.94 4.93
CA SER A 556 -8.18 8.08 4.58
C SER A 556 -8.63 6.76 3.96
N TYR A 557 -9.71 6.14 4.43
CA TYR A 557 -10.25 4.93 3.82
C TYR A 557 -10.64 5.16 2.35
N PHE A 558 -11.42 6.21 2.09
CA PHE A 558 -11.88 6.52 0.73
C PHE A 558 -10.75 6.98 -0.19
N MET A 559 -9.78 7.76 0.33
CA MET A 559 -8.61 8.20 -0.43
C MET A 559 -7.70 7.02 -0.78
N LEU A 560 -7.23 6.26 0.21
CA LEU A 560 -6.31 5.14 -0.02
C LEU A 560 -6.98 4.00 -0.79
N GLY A 561 -8.24 3.70 -0.47
CA GLY A 561 -9.05 2.71 -1.18
C GLY A 561 -9.28 3.10 -2.64
N GLY A 562 -9.61 4.36 -2.91
CA GLY A 562 -9.75 4.89 -4.27
C GLY A 562 -8.44 4.78 -5.07
N LEU A 563 -7.33 5.23 -4.48
CA LEU A 563 -6.00 5.16 -5.12
C LEU A 563 -5.58 3.71 -5.45
N ALA A 564 -5.72 2.80 -4.47
CA ALA A 564 -5.41 1.38 -4.68
C ALA A 564 -6.32 0.75 -5.75
N ARG A 565 -7.61 1.07 -5.72
CA ARG A 565 -8.59 0.56 -6.69
C ARG A 565 -8.33 1.07 -8.11
N PHE A 566 -7.93 2.33 -8.26
CA PHE A 566 -7.60 2.92 -9.57
C PHE A 566 -6.45 2.15 -10.24
N VAL A 567 -5.42 1.78 -9.47
CA VAL A 567 -4.29 0.98 -9.95
C VAL A 567 -4.73 -0.45 -10.25
N GLU A 568 -5.39 -1.11 -9.30
CA GLU A 568 -5.86 -2.50 -9.46
C GLU A 568 -6.68 -2.68 -10.74
N GLU A 569 -7.59 -1.74 -11.02
CA GLU A 569 -8.47 -1.77 -12.18
C GLU A 569 -7.71 -1.69 -13.51
N GLY A 570 -6.56 -1.01 -13.56
CA GLY A 570 -5.71 -0.96 -14.75
C GLY A 570 -5.13 -2.32 -15.17
N TYR A 571 -5.10 -3.30 -14.25
CA TYR A 571 -4.65 -4.67 -14.52
C TYR A 571 -5.81 -5.67 -14.65
N ARG A 572 -7.06 -5.25 -14.40
CA ARG A 572 -8.25 -6.11 -14.53
C ARG A 572 -8.63 -6.26 -16.00
N ALA A 573 -9.16 -7.43 -16.35
CA ALA A 573 -9.64 -7.73 -17.70
C ALA A 573 -10.99 -8.44 -17.65
N GLU A 574 -11.95 -7.84 -16.94
CA GLU A 574 -13.33 -8.31 -16.96
C GLU A 574 -14.07 -7.73 -18.18
N PRO A 575 -14.52 -8.58 -19.12
CA PRO A 575 -15.15 -8.12 -20.37
C PRO A 575 -16.39 -7.24 -20.16
N GLN A 576 -17.06 -7.36 -19.02
CA GLN A 576 -18.30 -6.66 -18.72
C GLN A 576 -18.09 -5.21 -18.25
N THR A 577 -16.85 -4.79 -17.97
CA THR A 577 -16.60 -3.45 -17.40
C THR A 577 -16.59 -2.40 -18.52
N PRO A 578 -17.51 -1.42 -18.53
CA PRO A 578 -17.53 -0.40 -19.57
C PRO A 578 -16.30 0.50 -19.50
N VAL A 579 -15.78 0.89 -20.67
CA VAL A 579 -14.74 1.91 -20.81
C VAL A 579 -15.38 3.23 -21.23
N VAL A 580 -15.21 4.27 -20.43
CA VAL A 580 -15.79 5.61 -20.64
C VAL A 580 -14.63 6.61 -20.67
N ALA A 581 -14.51 7.36 -21.77
CA ALA A 581 -13.45 8.36 -21.97
C ALA A 581 -12.02 7.82 -21.70
N GLY A 582 -11.76 6.58 -22.11
CA GLY A 582 -10.44 5.94 -22.00
C GLY A 582 -10.11 5.31 -20.64
N LEU A 583 -10.99 5.44 -19.64
CA LEU A 583 -10.86 4.79 -18.34
C LEU A 583 -11.96 3.76 -18.12
N HIS A 584 -11.68 2.71 -17.35
CA HIS A 584 -12.72 1.78 -16.90
C HIS A 584 -13.70 2.54 -15.99
N LEU A 585 -15.00 2.20 -16.02
CA LEU A 585 -16.00 2.81 -15.14
C LEU A 585 -15.57 2.81 -13.66
N TYR A 586 -14.93 1.73 -13.21
CA TYR A 586 -14.47 1.61 -11.82
C TYR A 586 -13.25 2.49 -11.50
N GLN A 587 -12.49 2.96 -12.49
CA GLN A 587 -11.46 3.99 -12.28
C GLN A 587 -12.11 5.37 -12.04
N TRP A 588 -13.24 5.68 -12.69
CA TRP A 588 -14.02 6.88 -12.38
C TRP A 588 -14.63 6.82 -10.98
N LEU A 589 -15.18 5.68 -10.57
CA LEU A 589 -15.67 5.50 -9.20
C LEU A 589 -14.54 5.58 -8.17
N ALA A 590 -13.35 5.08 -8.49
CA ALA A 590 -12.16 5.21 -7.65
C ALA A 590 -11.71 6.68 -7.50
N LEU A 591 -11.78 7.48 -8.57
CA LEU A 591 -11.53 8.91 -8.51
C LEU A 591 -12.60 9.63 -7.66
N ALA A 592 -13.88 9.29 -7.84
CA ALA A 592 -14.96 9.84 -7.02
C ALA A 592 -14.77 9.49 -5.53
N SER A 593 -14.32 8.26 -5.23
CA SER A 593 -13.94 7.85 -3.87
C SER A 593 -12.80 8.71 -3.32
N LEU A 594 -11.75 8.97 -4.09
CA LEU A 594 -10.65 9.84 -3.68
C LEU A 594 -11.15 11.25 -3.32
N LEU A 595 -11.96 11.85 -4.20
CA LEU A 595 -12.53 13.19 -3.98
C LEU A 595 -13.50 13.22 -2.79
N LEU A 596 -14.32 12.18 -2.61
CA LEU A 596 -15.19 12.02 -1.45
C LEU A 596 -14.37 11.94 -0.16
N GLY A 597 -13.27 11.19 -0.16
CA GLY A 597 -12.36 11.13 0.99
C GLY A 597 -11.80 12.49 1.36
N MET A 598 -11.35 13.27 0.37
CA MET A 598 -10.91 14.66 0.59
C MET A 598 -12.04 15.52 1.15
N ALA A 599 -13.25 15.43 0.59
CA ALA A 599 -14.40 16.20 1.05
C ALA A 599 -14.82 15.85 2.48
N VAL A 600 -14.79 14.57 2.87
CA VAL A 600 -15.09 14.14 4.24
C VAL A 600 -14.11 14.71 5.25
N THR A 601 -12.83 14.85 4.90
CA THR A 601 -11.84 15.52 5.77
C THR A 601 -12.10 17.01 5.97
N LEU A 602 -12.99 17.64 5.18
CA LEU A 602 -13.38 19.04 5.40
C LEU A 602 -14.51 19.20 6.41
N LEU A 603 -15.14 18.10 6.85
CA LEU A 603 -16.20 18.15 7.84
C LEU A 603 -15.61 18.50 9.23
N PRO A 604 -16.35 19.27 10.07
CA PRO A 604 -15.88 19.61 11.40
C PRO A 604 -15.50 18.36 12.19
N PRO A 605 -14.27 18.28 12.76
CA PRO A 605 -13.86 17.14 13.56
C PRO A 605 -14.79 17.05 14.77
N ARG A 606 -15.53 15.94 14.87
CA ARG A 606 -16.21 15.56 16.10
C ARG A 606 -15.22 14.79 17.00
N THR A 607 -15.55 14.70 18.29
CA THR A 607 -14.74 14.06 19.35
C THR A 607 -14.04 12.80 18.84
N ALA A 608 -12.72 12.76 18.97
CA ALA A 608 -11.90 11.61 18.60
C ALA A 608 -12.32 10.38 19.40
N SER A 609 -12.65 9.29 18.71
CA SER A 609 -12.86 7.99 19.34
C SER A 609 -11.51 7.31 19.49
N VAL A 610 -11.00 7.18 20.73
CA VAL A 610 -9.69 6.57 20.98
C VAL A 610 -9.82 5.06 21.15
N GLY A 611 -9.04 4.30 20.38
CA GLY A 611 -8.90 2.86 20.57
C GLY A 611 -10.17 2.04 20.29
N PHE A 612 -10.18 0.82 20.81
CA PHE A 612 -11.24 -0.18 20.63
C PHE A 612 -11.76 -0.62 21.99
N THR A 613 -13.08 -0.73 22.14
CA THR A 613 -13.65 -1.37 23.32
C THR A 613 -13.36 -2.87 23.26
N PRO A 614 -12.97 -3.53 24.38
CA PRO A 614 -12.80 -4.98 24.41
C PRO A 614 -14.08 -5.70 23.95
N PRO A 615 -13.97 -6.84 23.24
CA PRO A 615 -15.14 -7.60 22.81
C PRO A 615 -15.94 -8.07 24.03
N TRP A 616 -17.27 -8.04 23.93
CA TRP A 616 -18.19 -8.51 24.97
C TRP A 616 -19.05 -9.69 24.45
N PRO A 617 -19.63 -10.52 25.34
CA PRO A 617 -20.36 -11.72 24.93
C PRO A 617 -21.44 -11.49 23.87
N GLY A 618 -22.24 -10.42 24.01
CA GLY A 618 -23.26 -10.07 23.02
C GLY A 618 -22.70 -9.76 21.62
N LEU A 619 -21.56 -9.08 21.54
CA LEU A 619 -20.89 -8.83 20.26
C LEU A 619 -20.32 -10.11 19.65
N LEU A 620 -19.73 -10.98 20.46
CA LEU A 620 -19.19 -12.26 20.01
C LEU A 620 -20.29 -13.17 19.44
N LEU A 621 -21.43 -13.25 20.13
CA LEU A 621 -22.59 -14.01 19.68
C LEU A 621 -23.19 -13.43 18.39
N ALA A 622 -23.32 -12.10 18.29
CA ALA A 622 -23.80 -11.45 17.08
C ALA A 622 -22.83 -11.65 15.90
N ALA A 623 -21.52 -11.57 16.14
CA ALA A 623 -20.50 -11.79 15.12
C ALA A 623 -20.55 -13.25 14.62
N LEU A 624 -20.69 -14.21 15.52
CA LEU A 624 -20.87 -15.63 15.17
C LEU A 624 -22.17 -15.85 14.40
N GLY A 625 -23.29 -15.27 14.85
CA GLY A 625 -24.58 -15.35 14.17
C GLY A 625 -24.53 -14.77 12.76
N MET A 626 -23.89 -13.61 12.59
CA MET A 626 -23.70 -12.97 11.30
C MET A 626 -22.77 -13.78 10.38
N ALA A 627 -21.70 -14.38 10.93
CA ALA A 627 -20.82 -15.27 10.19
C ALA A 627 -21.57 -16.50 9.67
N LEU A 628 -22.37 -17.16 10.51
CA LEU A 628 -23.19 -18.30 10.11
C LEU A 628 -24.21 -17.89 9.04
N LEU A 629 -24.89 -16.76 9.22
CA LEU A 629 -25.89 -16.25 8.27
C LEU A 629 -25.27 -15.99 6.89
N PHE A 630 -24.16 -15.26 6.82
CA PHE A 630 -23.46 -14.98 5.56
C PHE A 630 -22.86 -16.25 4.93
N GLY A 631 -22.30 -17.13 5.75
CA GLY A 631 -21.73 -18.41 5.33
C GLY A 631 -22.76 -19.31 4.67
N VAL A 632 -23.95 -19.44 5.28
CA VAL A 632 -25.06 -20.22 4.70
C VAL A 632 -25.60 -19.53 3.45
N ALA A 633 -25.90 -18.22 3.53
CA ALA A 633 -26.51 -17.46 2.44
C ALA A 633 -25.66 -17.50 1.15
N MET A 634 -24.33 -17.37 1.29
CA MET A 634 -23.40 -17.31 0.16
C MET A 634 -22.62 -18.61 -0.09
N GLY A 635 -22.85 -19.65 0.69
CA GLY A 635 -22.06 -20.89 0.64
C GLY A 635 -22.85 -22.19 0.52
N VAL A 636 -24.17 -22.16 0.74
CA VAL A 636 -25.02 -23.36 0.74
C VAL A 636 -26.17 -23.20 -0.24
N ASP A 637 -26.25 -24.00 -1.30
CA ASP A 637 -27.33 -23.91 -2.31
C ASP A 637 -28.02 -25.27 -2.60
N PHE A 638 -28.99 -25.25 -3.52
CA PHE A 638 -29.84 -26.38 -3.89
C PHE A 638 -29.76 -26.63 -5.41
N PRO A 639 -28.76 -27.38 -5.91
CA PRO A 639 -28.45 -27.46 -7.33
C PRO A 639 -29.58 -28.04 -8.19
N ARG A 640 -30.43 -28.90 -7.60
CA ARG A 640 -31.58 -29.55 -8.28
C ARG A 640 -32.85 -28.69 -8.31
N SER A 641 -32.87 -27.56 -7.62
CA SER A 641 -34.06 -26.70 -7.56
C SER A 641 -33.98 -25.60 -8.61
N ASN A 642 -35.06 -25.42 -9.36
CA ASN A 642 -35.24 -24.29 -10.28
C ASN A 642 -36.03 -23.13 -9.65
N ARG A 643 -36.35 -23.21 -8.35
CA ARG A 643 -37.03 -22.11 -7.64
C ARG A 643 -36.11 -20.90 -7.54
N ARG A 644 -36.67 -19.70 -7.60
CA ARG A 644 -35.91 -18.47 -7.34
C ARG A 644 -35.22 -18.57 -5.97
N TYR A 645 -33.99 -18.06 -5.87
CA TYR A 645 -33.14 -18.12 -4.67
C TYR A 645 -32.54 -19.49 -4.33
N SER A 646 -32.54 -20.47 -5.24
CA SER A 646 -32.05 -21.82 -4.96
C SER A 646 -30.57 -22.07 -5.28
N ARG A 647 -29.97 -21.41 -6.29
CA ARG A 647 -28.64 -21.76 -6.85
C ARG A 647 -27.63 -20.61 -6.79
N LEU A 648 -26.47 -20.86 -6.19
CA LEU A 648 -25.31 -19.96 -6.11
C LEU A 648 -24.28 -20.23 -7.21
N ALA A 649 -24.25 -21.45 -7.74
CA ALA A 649 -23.39 -21.84 -8.85
C ALA A 649 -24.20 -22.60 -9.91
N PRO A 650 -23.77 -22.59 -11.19
CA PRO A 650 -24.46 -23.33 -12.24
C PRO A 650 -24.67 -24.80 -11.84
N ALA A 651 -25.78 -25.39 -12.30
CA ALA A 651 -25.97 -26.83 -12.26
C ALA A 651 -24.86 -27.55 -13.07
N ASP A 652 -24.68 -28.85 -12.86
CA ASP A 652 -23.85 -29.66 -13.77
C ASP A 652 -24.42 -29.66 -15.18
#